data_AF-A0A0Q4LN63-F1
#
_entry.id   AF-A0A0Q4LN63-F1
#
_cell.length_a   1.000
_cell.length_b   1.000
_cell.length_c   1.000
_cell.angle_alpha   90.00
_cell.angle_beta   90.00
_cell.angle_gamma   90.00
#
_symmetry.space_group_name_H-M   'P 1'
#
loop_
_entity.id
_entity.type
_entity.pdbx_description
1 polymer ?
#
loop_
_entity_poly.entity_id
_entity_poly.type
_entity_poly.pdbx_seq_one_letter_code
_entity_poly.pdbx_strand_id
1 'polypeptide(L)'
;MERLITHHVIQTYLTRLNELLVIANSAGESTLATVCEGLMLEMFNIIYDTKFENTNLKISNFPAIDLHDQDKRIAIQITSNDTLSKIYTCYDKFLKYNLQASYDRLIIVVLSTTDLNKKTLKNNCEKIQTKYKAQFNLDFDNDIINLTSLYKLITIGSEIEKINDIRALLEKSFEKIKQIGELDSYHKHLKSMFFDVVMDDETGLTLNSIYIEPSFDILIESANKLSSDLKYLNATCLQLNKDFSIHKVLMSRLKGENTYNQLFEYPNSNVTFILGYPGQGKTSLCSKLLFDLLTIPQQKPVFYLKLRNISDTKAFIHNPFNLIFNELDNEIDTELKKTQLKSSITILDGLDELFMKDNLTADDIETFCKGIIHETEKYKGWQVIITTRHGYVNFQRLYKEAYVALSLKPIDIHRQKDWLSKYLVFHPESWLTSEYLEISNNDKNHSQTYLKELINQPLLLYIVASLKSRPDDKVSRAQIYNLLFDQIIERKYSKDGQIENLKGLTLQDLRRMVQEIAYMIFKSGKGFVNTKDILNNETIRECLNQIGNDSLSNTLKGVMISFYFKETRDKDKSEDNEGIEFFHKSLQEYLTAEFIVEITFDYFLRKDKLDKYINKKASDTLIFLNQYFGSLPIPFEIWNFMEELISKKASKIKLELSDRLALNINYLFEKDFIAGFNSIDSDPIALSTNTFSSYWSILQSVNQGRNYFIEKSIGLKFLIYHTIIDQSTRPWACGNQFIYQHFIDQPLRAISVYESILLQTKFEDCWINILQIYGCALNNVSFVKCDISHLTLDETILNDVRFIGCEIYNLEIDAGGVKKLSFEACDLESNLRIYGKLKNKIVFRNCSIDKSCLENLLKYKPNIQLQNCYTRTYHTIANSAMTHTDEAIVWDRKQTQIHQIGQDL
;
A
#
# COMPACT_ATOMS: atom_id res chain seq x y z
N MET A 1 57.34 -18.88 12.62
CA MET A 1 56.48 -19.10 11.45
C MET A 1 55.22 -18.25 11.54
N GLU A 2 54.45 -18.36 12.63
CA GLU A 2 53.25 -17.56 12.91
C GLU A 2 53.44 -16.04 12.78
N ARG A 3 54.49 -15.47 13.40
CA ARG A 3 54.84 -14.04 13.24
C ARG A 3 55.03 -13.63 11.77
N LEU A 4 55.60 -14.51 10.96
CA LEU A 4 55.87 -14.25 9.53
C LEU A 4 54.56 -14.25 8.72
N ILE A 5 53.63 -15.15 9.07
CA ILE A 5 52.27 -15.21 8.50
C ILE A 5 51.50 -13.93 8.86
N THR A 6 51.50 -13.53 10.14
CA THR A 6 50.81 -12.30 10.58
C THR A 6 51.36 -11.06 9.87
N HIS A 7 52.69 -10.95 9.73
CA HIS A 7 53.31 -9.86 8.97
C HIS A 7 52.84 -9.83 7.51
N HIS A 8 52.79 -10.99 6.84
CA HIS A 8 52.32 -11.09 5.46
C HIS A 8 50.86 -10.66 5.31
N VAL A 9 49.97 -11.08 6.23
CA VAL A 9 48.55 -10.68 6.23
C VAL A 9 48.40 -9.16 6.37
N ILE A 10 49.11 -8.54 7.32
CA ILE A 10 49.09 -7.08 7.52
C ILE A 10 49.59 -6.36 6.25
N GLN A 11 50.69 -6.85 5.66
CA GLN A 11 51.22 -6.29 4.42
C GLN A 11 50.19 -6.32 3.28
N THR A 12 49.49 -7.45 3.11
CA THR A 12 48.45 -7.60 2.09
C THR A 12 47.31 -6.60 2.29
N TYR A 13 46.82 -6.43 3.53
CA TYR A 13 45.76 -5.47 3.82
C TYR A 13 46.18 -4.02 3.61
N LEU A 14 47.36 -3.61 4.08
CA LEU A 14 47.86 -2.25 3.86
C LEU A 14 48.08 -1.95 2.36
N THR A 15 48.54 -2.93 1.58
CA THR A 15 48.69 -2.80 0.12
C THR A 15 47.33 -2.57 -0.54
N ARG A 16 46.33 -3.38 -0.19
CA ARG A 16 44.97 -3.25 -0.73
C ARG A 16 44.29 -1.95 -0.31
N LEU A 17 44.58 -1.47 0.91
CA LEU A 17 44.08 -0.18 1.41
C LEU A 17 44.61 0.98 0.54
N ASN A 18 45.90 0.94 0.20
CA ASN A 18 46.53 1.93 -0.67
C ASN A 18 45.84 1.97 -2.03
N GLU A 19 45.66 0.81 -2.68
CA GLU A 19 45.02 0.71 -3.99
C GLU A 19 43.59 1.25 -3.98
N LEU A 20 42.78 0.86 -2.99
CA LEU A 20 41.41 1.35 -2.85
C LEU A 20 41.35 2.87 -2.66
N LEU A 21 42.24 3.44 -1.84
CA LEU A 21 42.30 4.88 -1.61
C LEU A 21 42.77 5.65 -2.86
N VAL A 22 43.74 5.13 -3.61
CA VAL A 22 44.18 5.73 -4.88
C VAL A 22 43.00 5.79 -5.86
N ILE A 23 42.23 4.70 -5.98
CA ILE A 23 41.04 4.66 -6.86
C ILE A 23 39.97 5.64 -6.36
N ALA A 24 39.60 5.57 -5.07
CA ALA A 24 38.56 6.44 -4.49
C ALA A 24 38.90 7.94 -4.64
N ASN A 25 40.16 8.32 -4.40
CA ASN A 25 40.62 9.69 -4.58
C ASN A 25 40.54 10.13 -6.05
N SER A 26 40.85 9.24 -7.00
CA SER A 26 40.73 9.55 -8.45
C SER A 26 39.27 9.77 -8.89
N ALA A 27 38.32 9.14 -8.20
CA ALA A 27 36.88 9.29 -8.41
C ALA A 27 36.25 10.44 -7.60
N GLY A 28 37.01 11.11 -6.72
CA GLY A 28 36.50 12.18 -5.86
C GLY A 28 35.65 11.72 -4.67
N GLU A 29 35.72 10.43 -4.28
CA GLU A 29 34.93 9.85 -3.19
C GLU A 29 35.60 10.06 -1.81
N SER A 30 34.86 10.52 -0.80
CA SER A 30 35.37 10.79 0.55
C SER A 30 34.99 9.74 1.61
N THR A 31 34.07 8.82 1.29
CA THR A 31 33.56 7.81 2.23
C THR A 31 34.67 6.90 2.75
N LEU A 32 35.52 6.40 1.84
CA LEU A 32 36.62 5.50 2.21
C LEU A 32 37.65 6.20 3.11
N ALA A 33 37.91 7.49 2.88
CA ALA A 33 38.82 8.28 3.72
C ALA A 33 38.30 8.40 5.16
N THR A 34 37.00 8.64 5.34
CA THR A 34 36.37 8.70 6.67
C THR A 34 36.44 7.37 7.41
N VAL A 35 36.22 6.25 6.70
CA VAL A 35 36.39 4.90 7.27
C VAL A 35 37.84 4.66 7.69
N CYS A 36 38.80 5.14 6.90
CA CYS A 36 40.22 5.03 7.23
C CYS A 36 40.61 5.86 8.45
N GLU A 37 39.98 7.02 8.71
CA GLU A 37 40.22 7.80 9.92
C GLU A 37 39.90 7.00 11.20
N GLY A 38 38.74 6.32 11.20
CA GLY A 38 38.36 5.43 12.31
C GLY A 38 39.30 4.25 12.48
N LEU A 39 39.70 3.61 11.37
CA LEU A 39 40.69 2.52 11.38
C LEU A 39 42.03 2.98 11.97
N MET A 40 42.53 4.15 11.55
CA MET A 40 43.80 4.70 12.03
C MET A 40 43.71 5.06 13.52
N LEU A 41 42.59 5.61 13.99
CA LEU A 41 42.37 5.86 15.42
C LEU A 41 42.56 4.58 16.24
N GLU A 42 41.85 3.51 15.86
CA GLU A 42 41.95 2.23 16.58
C GLU A 42 43.36 1.63 16.48
N MET A 43 44.00 1.70 15.30
CA MET A 43 45.38 1.23 15.11
C MET A 43 46.39 2.01 15.97
N PHE A 44 46.33 3.34 16.01
CA PHE A 44 47.28 4.15 16.78
C PHE A 44 47.06 4.03 18.29
N ASN A 45 45.82 3.79 18.75
CA ASN A 45 45.56 3.43 20.14
C ASN A 45 46.30 2.16 20.54
N ILE A 46 46.32 1.13 19.67
CA ILE A 46 47.06 -0.12 19.91
C ILE A 46 48.58 0.11 19.84
N ILE A 47 49.07 0.84 18.83
CA ILE A 47 50.51 1.05 18.63
C ILE A 47 51.13 1.82 19.81
N TYR A 48 50.50 2.93 20.22
CA TYR A 48 51.06 3.86 21.19
C TYR A 48 50.52 3.72 22.63
N ASP A 49 49.63 2.76 22.90
CA ASP A 49 48.89 2.63 24.17
C ASP A 49 48.24 3.96 24.58
N THR A 50 47.49 4.52 23.63
CA THR A 50 46.87 5.85 23.72
C THR A 50 45.35 5.76 23.71
N LYS A 51 44.69 6.87 24.01
CA LYS A 51 43.24 7.03 23.93
C LYS A 51 42.91 8.21 23.02
N PHE A 52 43.28 8.10 21.76
CA PHE A 52 42.94 9.07 20.73
C PHE A 52 41.42 9.21 20.60
N GLU A 53 40.97 10.46 20.60
CA GLU A 53 39.62 10.87 20.28
C GLU A 53 39.60 11.58 18.93
N ASN A 54 38.52 11.41 18.16
CA ASN A 54 38.31 12.14 16.92
C ASN A 54 37.83 13.57 17.23
N THR A 55 38.58 14.57 16.75
CA THR A 55 38.31 16.00 17.01
C THR A 55 36.98 16.47 16.43
N ASN A 56 36.53 15.87 15.33
CA ASN A 56 35.29 16.22 14.64
C ASN A 56 34.02 15.80 15.40
N LEU A 57 34.13 14.97 16.45
CA LEU A 57 32.99 14.59 17.29
C LEU A 57 32.59 15.67 18.31
N LYS A 58 33.52 16.56 18.68
CA LYS A 58 33.28 17.64 19.66
C LYS A 58 33.13 19.00 19.00
N ILE A 59 33.89 19.26 17.92
CA ILE A 59 33.88 20.53 17.19
C ILE A 59 33.94 20.22 15.70
N SER A 60 32.90 20.60 14.94
CA SER A 60 32.91 20.43 13.49
C SER A 60 34.04 21.25 12.85
N ASN A 61 34.88 20.60 12.03
CA ASN A 61 36.03 21.19 11.36
C ASN A 61 37.11 21.71 12.34
N PHE A 62 37.51 20.87 13.31
CA PHE A 62 38.62 21.22 14.18
C PHE A 62 39.88 21.52 13.32
N PRO A 63 40.57 22.63 13.57
CA PRO A 63 41.63 23.04 12.67
C PRO A 63 42.84 22.12 12.76
N ALA A 64 43.29 21.64 11.59
CA ALA A 64 44.61 21.04 11.35
C ALA A 64 44.91 19.66 11.93
N ILE A 65 44.04 19.07 12.74
CA ILE A 65 44.25 17.74 13.33
C ILE A 65 42.93 16.96 13.37
N ASP A 66 42.98 15.67 13.06
CA ASP A 66 41.80 14.80 13.03
C ASP A 66 41.66 13.99 14.33
N LEU A 67 42.78 13.58 14.92
CA LEU A 67 42.81 12.81 16.16
C LEU A 67 43.68 13.49 17.20
N HIS A 68 43.32 13.35 18.49
CA HIS A 68 44.16 13.84 19.57
C HIS A 68 44.02 13.01 20.85
N ASP A 69 45.09 12.97 21.64
CA ASP A 69 45.13 12.45 22.99
C ASP A 69 45.60 13.59 23.90
N GLN A 70 44.73 14.07 24.80
CA GLN A 70 45.06 15.19 25.69
C GLN A 70 46.02 14.79 26.81
N ASP A 71 45.92 13.54 27.29
CA ASP A 71 46.73 13.05 28.41
C ASP A 71 48.19 12.86 27.97
N LYS A 72 48.37 12.29 26.77
CA LYS A 72 49.68 12.09 26.15
C LYS A 72 50.16 13.31 25.36
N ARG A 73 49.29 14.30 25.15
CA ARG A 73 49.56 15.54 24.40
C ARG A 73 50.06 15.26 22.98
N ILE A 74 49.47 14.27 22.30
CA ILE A 74 49.79 13.91 20.92
C ILE A 74 48.61 14.26 20.00
N ALA A 75 48.91 14.82 18.83
CA ALA A 75 47.93 15.07 17.79
C ALA A 75 48.29 14.34 16.49
N ILE A 76 47.28 13.88 15.76
CA ILE A 76 47.43 13.19 14.47
C ILE A 76 46.56 13.87 13.41
N GLN A 77 47.16 14.17 12.26
CA GLN A 77 46.43 14.49 11.03
C GLN A 77 46.51 13.28 10.09
N ILE A 78 45.37 12.89 9.54
CA ILE A 78 45.24 11.84 8.53
C ILE A 78 44.98 12.53 7.19
N THR A 79 45.65 12.07 6.15
CA THR A 79 45.41 12.54 4.78
C THR A 79 45.43 11.38 3.80
N SER A 80 44.39 11.31 2.98
CA SER A 80 44.32 10.37 1.86
C SER A 80 45.07 10.86 0.63
N ASN A 81 45.49 12.13 0.53
CA ASN A 81 46.28 12.63 -0.61
C ASN A 81 47.72 12.92 -0.21
N ASP A 82 48.66 12.57 -1.11
CA ASP A 82 50.11 12.74 -0.96
C ASP A 82 50.64 14.13 -1.33
N THR A 83 49.76 15.09 -1.63
CA THR A 83 50.17 16.45 -2.01
C THR A 83 50.85 17.18 -0.85
N LEU A 84 52.12 17.57 -1.05
CA LEU A 84 52.92 18.40 -0.13
C LEU A 84 52.16 19.63 0.41
N SER A 85 51.26 20.22 -0.37
CA SER A 85 50.43 21.36 0.03
C SER A 85 49.60 21.08 1.29
N LYS A 86 49.08 19.85 1.48
CA LYS A 86 48.30 19.48 2.67
C LYS A 86 49.16 19.40 3.93
N ILE A 87 50.38 18.87 3.83
CA ILE A 87 51.33 18.80 4.95
C ILE A 87 51.71 20.22 5.41
N TYR A 88 52.04 21.10 4.46
CA TYR A 88 52.32 22.51 4.74
C TYR A 88 51.11 23.23 5.35
N THR A 89 49.92 23.04 4.78
CA THR A 89 48.69 23.70 5.26
C THR A 89 48.28 23.21 6.65
N CYS A 90 48.45 21.92 6.93
CA CYS A 90 48.25 21.33 8.25
C CYS A 90 49.17 21.99 9.27
N TYR A 91 50.48 22.00 9.00
CA TYR A 91 51.47 22.55 9.92
C TYR A 91 51.29 24.07 10.13
N ASP A 92 51.01 24.84 9.08
CA ASP A 92 50.75 26.28 9.17
C ASP A 92 49.48 26.58 9.99
N LYS A 93 48.40 25.81 9.78
CA LYS A 93 47.20 25.92 10.61
C LYS A 93 47.49 25.53 12.07
N PHE A 94 48.24 24.46 12.30
CA PHE A 94 48.58 24.00 13.65
C PHE A 94 49.25 25.11 14.48
N LEU A 95 50.20 25.82 13.88
CA LEU A 95 50.86 26.97 14.49
C LEU A 95 49.93 28.19 14.61
N LYS A 96 49.17 28.51 13.54
CA LYS A 96 48.24 29.64 13.51
C LYS A 96 47.19 29.56 14.63
N TYR A 97 46.72 28.36 14.96
CA TYR A 97 45.75 28.11 16.02
C TYR A 97 46.39 27.85 17.39
N ASN A 98 47.70 28.04 17.53
CA ASN A 98 48.46 27.86 18.77
C ASN A 98 48.32 26.46 19.39
N LEU A 99 48.15 25.41 18.57
CA LEU A 99 47.95 24.05 19.04
C LEU A 99 49.22 23.47 19.67
N GLN A 100 50.39 24.01 19.35
CA GLN A 100 51.68 23.68 19.98
C GLN A 100 51.71 23.93 21.49
N ALA A 101 50.79 24.73 22.05
CA ALA A 101 50.67 24.88 23.50
C ALA A 101 50.00 23.66 24.16
N SER A 102 49.15 22.95 23.41
CA SER A 102 48.34 21.83 23.91
C SER A 102 48.94 20.46 23.59
N TYR A 103 49.76 20.38 22.55
CA TYR A 103 50.34 19.12 22.08
C TYR A 103 51.85 19.24 21.90
N ASP A 104 52.57 18.22 22.35
CA ASP A 104 54.04 18.16 22.31
C ASP A 104 54.54 17.44 21.05
N ARG A 105 53.65 16.69 20.37
CA ARG A 105 53.97 15.94 19.15
C ARG A 105 52.82 15.99 18.15
N LEU A 106 53.13 16.26 16.88
CA LEU A 106 52.20 16.22 15.75
C LEU A 106 52.63 15.11 14.79
N ILE A 107 51.76 14.15 14.50
CA ILE A 107 52.00 13.06 13.54
C ILE A 107 51.13 13.29 12.31
N ILE A 108 51.70 13.18 11.12
CA ILE A 108 50.98 13.31 9.84
C ILE A 108 51.00 11.98 9.12
N VAL A 109 49.84 11.38 8.94
CA VAL A 109 49.64 10.05 8.37
C VAL A 109 49.17 10.19 6.92
N VAL A 110 49.98 9.71 5.98
CA VAL A 110 49.70 9.78 4.53
C VAL A 110 49.32 8.38 4.03
N LEU A 111 48.04 8.21 3.69
CA LEU A 111 47.46 6.89 3.42
C LEU A 111 47.53 6.45 1.96
N SER A 112 47.46 7.36 0.99
CA SER A 112 47.76 7.02 -0.41
C SER A 112 49.11 7.59 -0.79
N THR A 113 49.95 6.79 -1.43
CA THR A 113 51.21 7.27 -2.02
C THR A 113 51.27 6.78 -3.45
N THR A 114 51.18 7.71 -4.40
CA THR A 114 51.34 7.41 -5.83
C THR A 114 52.80 7.50 -6.26
N ASP A 115 53.58 8.46 -5.75
CA ASP A 115 55.01 8.58 -6.07
C ASP A 115 55.74 9.62 -5.18
N LEU A 116 55.83 9.36 -3.87
CA LEU A 116 56.65 10.23 -3.00
C LEU A 116 58.10 9.77 -2.99
N ASN A 117 58.87 10.30 -3.95
CA ASN A 117 60.32 10.15 -3.98
C ASN A 117 60.92 10.70 -2.66
N LYS A 118 61.53 9.85 -1.83
CA LYS A 118 62.09 10.21 -0.50
C LYS A 118 63.00 11.45 -0.53
N LYS A 119 63.71 11.67 -1.64
CA LYS A 119 64.57 12.85 -1.85
C LYS A 119 63.77 14.17 -1.91
N THR A 120 62.60 14.16 -2.55
CA THR A 120 61.77 15.36 -2.74
C THR A 120 61.03 15.75 -1.45
N LEU A 121 60.59 14.77 -0.67
CA LEU A 121 60.08 14.99 0.69
C LEU A 121 61.17 15.60 1.57
N LYS A 122 62.34 14.98 1.64
CA LYS A 122 63.44 15.46 2.50
C LYS A 122 63.87 16.90 2.19
N ASN A 123 64.10 17.24 0.92
CA ASN A 123 64.49 18.59 0.50
C ASN A 123 63.42 19.67 0.79
N ASN A 124 62.13 19.31 0.77
CA ASN A 124 61.04 20.25 1.07
C ASN A 124 60.70 20.30 2.57
N CYS A 125 60.95 19.22 3.31
CA CYS A 125 60.84 19.16 4.75
C CYS A 125 61.94 20.01 5.42
N GLU A 126 63.17 19.99 4.88
CA GLU A 126 64.24 20.89 5.30
C GLU A 126 63.84 22.37 5.16
N LYS A 127 63.05 22.74 4.14
CA LYS A 127 62.51 24.11 4.00
C LYS A 127 61.48 24.47 5.08
N ILE A 128 60.59 23.55 5.47
CA ILE A 128 59.66 23.73 6.60
C ILE A 128 60.45 23.91 7.89
N GLN A 129 61.43 23.03 8.13
CA GLN A 129 62.29 23.10 9.31
C GLN A 129 63.02 24.43 9.35
N THR A 130 63.62 24.88 8.24
CA THR A 130 64.35 26.15 8.20
C THR A 130 63.44 27.36 8.46
N LYS A 131 62.17 27.31 8.04
CA LYS A 131 61.20 28.40 8.21
C LYS A 131 60.55 28.43 9.60
N TYR A 132 60.40 27.28 10.28
CA TYR A 132 59.56 27.18 11.49
C TYR A 132 60.20 26.42 12.68
N LYS A 133 61.46 25.97 12.61
CA LYS A 133 62.12 25.20 13.71
C LYS A 133 62.03 25.86 15.09
N ALA A 134 61.98 27.19 15.13
CA ALA A 134 61.93 27.96 16.35
C ALA A 134 60.56 27.90 17.07
N GLN A 135 59.50 27.42 16.41
CA GLN A 135 58.12 27.44 16.93
C GLN A 135 57.60 26.06 17.35
N PHE A 136 57.95 24.98 16.64
CA PHE A 136 57.59 23.60 17.00
C PHE A 136 58.48 22.60 16.26
N ASN A 137 59.05 21.60 16.94
CA ASN A 137 59.93 20.63 16.29
C ASN A 137 59.13 19.45 15.73
N LEU A 138 59.08 19.32 14.40
CA LEU A 138 58.52 18.15 13.71
C LEU A 138 59.67 17.26 13.24
N ASP A 139 59.72 16.01 13.71
CA ASP A 139 60.72 15.03 13.28
C ASP A 139 60.22 14.32 12.02
N PHE A 140 60.71 14.75 10.85
CA PHE A 140 60.24 14.21 9.58
C PHE A 140 60.41 12.71 9.40
N ASP A 141 61.43 12.11 10.01
CA ASP A 141 61.67 10.68 9.86
C ASP A 141 60.71 9.85 10.73
N ASN A 142 60.20 10.42 11.83
CA ASN A 142 59.39 9.72 12.83
C ASN A 142 57.93 10.19 12.91
N ASP A 143 57.61 11.40 12.46
CA ASP A 143 56.31 12.04 12.59
C ASP A 143 55.54 12.11 11.27
N ILE A 144 56.19 11.88 10.12
CA ILE A 144 55.50 11.67 8.83
C ILE A 144 55.43 10.17 8.54
N ILE A 145 54.25 9.60 8.74
CA ILE A 145 54.01 8.16 8.62
C ILE A 145 53.27 7.89 7.31
N ASN A 146 53.89 7.15 6.39
CA ASN A 146 53.19 6.54 5.25
C ASN A 146 52.92 5.06 5.53
N LEU A 147 52.21 4.36 4.65
CA LEU A 147 51.89 2.94 4.83
C LEU A 147 53.13 2.04 4.96
N THR A 148 54.25 2.38 4.31
CA THR A 148 55.51 1.62 4.45
C THR A 148 56.15 1.82 5.83
N SER A 149 56.16 3.06 6.33
CA SER A 149 56.65 3.39 7.68
C SER A 149 55.73 2.82 8.76
N LEU A 150 54.41 2.85 8.53
CA LEU A 150 53.40 2.25 9.40
C LEU A 150 53.61 0.74 9.51
N TYR A 151 53.81 0.05 8.38
CA TYR A 151 54.14 -1.38 8.39
C TYR A 151 55.41 -1.68 9.20
N LYS A 152 56.45 -0.84 9.09
CA LYS A 152 57.66 -0.98 9.92
C LYS A 152 57.40 -0.74 11.40
N LEU A 153 56.63 0.29 11.74
CA LEU A 153 56.21 0.59 13.12
C LEU A 153 55.48 -0.60 13.75
N ILE A 154 54.57 -1.23 13.01
CA ILE A 154 53.84 -2.41 13.47
C ILE A 154 54.77 -3.61 13.62
N THR A 155 55.55 -3.94 12.60
CA THR A 155 56.31 -5.20 12.55
C THR A 155 57.61 -5.21 13.37
N ILE A 156 58.25 -4.06 13.51
CA ILE A 156 59.54 -3.90 14.21
C ILE A 156 59.33 -3.27 15.59
N GLY A 157 58.36 -2.35 15.73
CA GLY A 157 58.19 -1.54 16.93
C GLY A 157 57.16 -2.05 17.95
N SER A 158 56.40 -3.10 17.64
CA SER A 158 55.32 -3.59 18.51
C SER A 158 55.56 -5.02 18.99
N GLU A 159 55.03 -5.33 20.18
CA GLU A 159 54.97 -6.69 20.73
C GLU A 159 53.99 -7.58 19.96
N ILE A 160 54.16 -8.91 20.03
CA ILE A 160 53.40 -9.85 19.20
C ILE A 160 51.88 -9.78 19.45
N GLU A 161 51.45 -9.46 20.68
CA GLU A 161 50.04 -9.28 21.04
C GLU A 161 49.42 -8.11 20.26
N LYS A 162 50.07 -6.94 20.28
CA LYS A 162 49.65 -5.76 19.50
C LYS A 162 49.59 -6.03 18.00
N ILE A 163 50.56 -6.79 17.48
CA ILE A 163 50.58 -7.16 16.05
C ILE A 163 49.36 -8.02 15.70
N ASN A 164 48.97 -8.96 16.58
CA ASN A 164 47.78 -9.79 16.39
C ASN A 164 46.48 -8.98 16.52
N ASP A 165 46.40 -8.05 17.46
CA ASP A 165 45.24 -7.14 17.60
C ASP A 165 45.06 -6.28 16.34
N ILE A 166 46.15 -5.73 15.81
CA ILE A 166 46.14 -4.95 14.56
C ILE A 166 45.72 -5.82 13.37
N ARG A 167 46.18 -7.08 13.31
CA ARG A 167 45.73 -8.01 12.27
C ARG A 167 44.22 -8.24 12.36
N ALA A 168 43.68 -8.55 13.55
CA ALA A 168 42.25 -8.79 13.74
C ALA A 168 41.41 -7.55 13.39
N LEU A 169 41.92 -6.36 13.75
CA LEU A 169 41.31 -5.07 13.41
C LEU A 169 41.27 -4.86 11.88
N LEU A 170 42.36 -5.13 11.17
CA LEU A 170 42.43 -5.03 9.72
C LEU A 170 41.49 -6.02 9.03
N GLU A 171 41.47 -7.29 9.47
CA GLU A 171 40.56 -8.32 8.96
C GLU A 171 39.09 -7.88 9.09
N LYS A 172 38.68 -7.44 10.28
CA LYS A 172 37.32 -6.94 10.56
C LYS A 172 36.97 -5.70 9.72
N SER A 173 37.92 -4.80 9.52
CA SER A 173 37.70 -3.57 8.76
C SER A 173 37.58 -3.83 7.26
N PHE A 174 38.39 -4.74 6.73
CA PHE A 174 38.31 -5.14 5.32
C PHE A 174 37.07 -5.98 5.02
N GLU A 175 36.55 -6.75 5.98
CA GLU A 175 35.26 -7.41 5.84
C GLU A 175 34.11 -6.40 5.69
N LYS A 176 34.14 -5.29 6.45
CA LYS A 176 33.20 -4.17 6.26
C LYS A 176 33.38 -3.48 4.90
N ILE A 177 34.61 -3.22 4.48
CA ILE A 177 34.90 -2.59 3.17
C ILE A 177 34.42 -3.49 2.01
N LYS A 178 34.58 -4.81 2.14
CA LYS A 178 34.11 -5.79 1.16
C LYS A 178 32.58 -5.83 1.08
N GLN A 179 31.88 -5.77 2.21
CA GLN A 179 30.41 -5.69 2.26
C GLN A 179 29.87 -4.40 1.61
N ILE A 180 30.60 -3.29 1.68
CA ILE A 180 30.20 -2.03 1.03
C ILE A 180 30.32 -2.16 -0.51
N GLY A 181 31.35 -2.82 -1.02
CA GLY A 181 31.57 -2.97 -2.46
C GLY A 181 30.72 -4.03 -3.17
N GLU A 182 30.09 -4.97 -2.46
CA GLU A 182 29.29 -6.05 -3.06
C GLU A 182 27.92 -5.57 -3.56
N LEU A 183 27.31 -4.54 -2.94
CA LEU A 183 25.95 -4.06 -3.28
C LEU A 183 25.91 -2.79 -4.16
N ASP A 184 27.07 -2.28 -4.58
CA ASP A 184 27.17 -0.94 -5.20
C ASP A 184 26.37 -0.80 -6.49
N SER A 185 26.34 -1.83 -7.34
CA SER A 185 25.56 -1.81 -8.60
C SER A 185 24.06 -1.73 -8.31
N TYR A 186 23.58 -2.58 -7.39
CA TYR A 186 22.18 -2.62 -6.97
C TYR A 186 21.75 -1.29 -6.33
N HIS A 187 22.53 -0.74 -5.41
CA HIS A 187 22.23 0.57 -4.81
C HIS A 187 22.29 1.72 -5.82
N LYS A 188 23.18 1.67 -6.82
CA LYS A 188 23.18 2.66 -7.93
C LYS A 188 21.88 2.59 -8.73
N HIS A 189 21.38 1.39 -9.01
CA HIS A 189 20.08 1.22 -9.66
C HIS A 189 18.93 1.77 -8.80
N LEU A 190 18.89 1.47 -7.50
CA LEU A 190 17.87 2.02 -6.60
C LEU A 190 17.89 3.55 -6.53
N LYS A 191 19.07 4.18 -6.56
CA LYS A 191 19.19 5.65 -6.64
C LYS A 191 18.64 6.22 -7.95
N SER A 192 18.86 5.53 -9.08
CA SER A 192 18.45 6.06 -10.38
C SER A 192 16.93 6.13 -10.53
N MET A 193 16.18 5.28 -9.83
CA MET A 193 14.70 5.27 -9.85
C MET A 193 14.07 6.63 -9.53
N PHE A 194 14.72 7.50 -8.74
CA PHE A 194 14.20 8.82 -8.43
C PHE A 194 14.35 9.83 -9.60
N PHE A 195 15.16 9.49 -10.61
CA PHE A 195 15.39 10.29 -11.81
C PHE A 195 14.75 9.70 -13.06
N ASP A 196 13.97 8.63 -12.92
CA ASP A 196 13.21 8.05 -14.03
C ASP A 196 12.27 9.11 -14.62
N VAL A 197 12.12 9.08 -15.94
CA VAL A 197 11.19 9.95 -16.67
C VAL A 197 9.77 9.58 -16.27
N VAL A 198 8.97 10.57 -15.91
CA VAL A 198 7.58 10.39 -15.50
C VAL A 198 6.74 10.22 -16.76
N MET A 199 5.96 9.14 -16.83
CA MET A 199 4.95 8.94 -17.89
C MET A 199 5.53 9.11 -19.32
N ASP A 200 6.77 8.64 -19.53
CA ASP A 200 7.55 8.84 -20.76
C ASP A 200 7.42 10.23 -21.37
N ASP A 201 7.43 11.25 -20.50
CA ASP A 201 7.22 12.63 -20.89
C ASP A 201 8.24 13.07 -21.96
N GLU A 202 7.74 13.66 -23.05
CA GLU A 202 8.52 13.99 -24.24
C GLU A 202 9.60 15.05 -23.98
N THR A 203 9.44 15.86 -22.92
CA THR A 203 10.42 16.88 -22.52
C THR A 203 11.49 16.33 -21.58
N GLY A 204 11.36 15.07 -21.15
CA GLY A 204 12.25 14.43 -20.19
C GLY A 204 11.95 14.82 -18.74
N LEU A 205 10.71 15.18 -18.40
CA LEU A 205 10.30 15.48 -17.03
C LEU A 205 10.55 14.27 -16.12
N THR A 206 11.48 14.39 -15.18
CA THR A 206 11.84 13.30 -14.24
C THR A 206 11.05 13.36 -12.93
N LEU A 207 10.98 12.25 -12.21
CA LEU A 207 10.32 12.20 -10.90
C LEU A 207 10.93 13.22 -9.95
N ASN A 208 12.26 13.33 -9.90
CA ASN A 208 12.97 14.33 -9.11
C ASN A 208 12.51 15.77 -9.42
N SER A 209 12.33 16.10 -10.70
CA SER A 209 11.93 17.45 -11.12
C SER A 209 10.51 17.80 -10.66
N ILE A 210 9.60 16.83 -10.65
CA ILE A 210 8.17 17.07 -10.35
C ILE A 210 7.75 16.68 -8.92
N TYR A 211 8.60 15.99 -8.17
CA TYR A 211 8.26 15.42 -6.86
C TYR A 211 7.77 16.48 -5.87
N ILE A 212 6.65 16.18 -5.20
CA ILE A 212 6.11 16.95 -4.08
C ILE A 212 5.97 16.01 -2.89
N GLU A 213 6.45 16.45 -1.72
CA GLU A 213 6.36 15.66 -0.50
C GLU A 213 4.90 15.55 -0.04
N PRO A 214 4.36 14.31 0.11
CA PRO A 214 2.97 14.13 0.49
C PRO A 214 2.76 14.45 1.97
N SER A 215 1.65 15.13 2.26
CA SER A 215 1.13 15.21 3.63
C SER A 215 0.65 13.84 4.07
N PHE A 216 0.58 13.62 5.38
CA PHE A 216 0.12 12.36 5.93
C PHE A 216 -0.66 12.55 7.24
N ASP A 217 -1.40 11.51 7.60
CA ASP A 217 -1.98 11.29 8.91
C ASP A 217 -1.48 9.96 9.50
N ILE A 218 -1.79 9.72 10.76
CA ILE A 218 -1.42 8.49 11.45
C ILE A 218 -2.69 7.65 11.62
N LEU A 219 -2.63 6.37 11.28
CA LEU A 219 -3.75 5.46 11.54
C LEU A 219 -4.03 5.41 13.05
N ILE A 220 -5.28 5.52 13.48
CA ILE A 220 -5.64 5.65 14.91
C ILE A 220 -5.12 4.47 15.73
N GLU A 221 -5.16 3.26 15.19
CA GLU A 221 -4.67 2.03 15.81
C GLU A 221 -3.15 2.05 16.09
N SER A 222 -2.40 2.95 15.44
CA SER A 222 -0.95 3.12 15.63
C SER A 222 -0.56 4.44 16.31
N ALA A 223 -1.54 5.31 16.60
CA ALA A 223 -1.32 6.62 17.18
C ALA A 223 -1.20 6.56 18.71
N ASN A 224 -0.32 7.39 19.29
CA ASN A 224 -0.16 7.44 20.75
C ASN A 224 -1.47 7.83 21.46
N LYS A 225 -1.81 7.12 22.55
CA LYS A 225 -3.02 7.28 23.38
C LYS A 225 -3.13 8.69 23.98
N LEU A 226 -3.64 9.65 23.22
CA LEU A 226 -4.05 10.97 23.73
C LEU A 226 -5.48 11.37 23.34
N SER A 227 -6.30 10.44 22.85
CA SER A 227 -7.72 10.74 22.63
C SER A 227 -8.60 9.51 22.75
N SER A 228 -8.96 9.20 23.99
CA SER A 228 -10.20 8.48 24.28
C SER A 228 -11.43 9.12 23.61
N ASP A 229 -11.34 10.39 23.19
CA ASP A 229 -12.42 11.16 22.57
C ASP A 229 -12.56 10.95 21.05
N LEU A 230 -11.50 10.57 20.31
CA LEU A 230 -11.55 10.40 18.84
C LEU A 230 -12.17 9.06 18.40
N LYS A 231 -12.12 8.02 19.24
CA LYS A 231 -12.82 6.74 18.97
C LYS A 231 -14.35 6.92 18.93
N TYR A 232 -14.89 7.97 19.53
CA TYR A 232 -16.33 8.26 19.51
C TYR A 232 -16.83 8.98 18.24
N LEU A 233 -15.91 9.33 17.32
CA LEU A 233 -16.17 10.11 16.10
C LEU A 233 -16.08 9.32 14.79
N ASN A 234 -15.89 7.99 14.83
CA ASN A 234 -15.67 7.14 13.64
C ASN A 234 -14.52 7.62 12.72
N ALA A 235 -13.51 8.30 13.27
CA ALA A 235 -12.32 8.66 12.50
C ALA A 235 -11.44 7.41 12.30
N THR A 236 -10.87 7.22 11.11
CA THR A 236 -9.90 6.14 10.81
C THR A 236 -8.46 6.60 11.01
N CYS A 237 -8.19 7.90 10.91
CA CYS A 237 -6.85 8.47 11.09
C CYS A 237 -6.87 9.64 12.08
N LEU A 238 -5.78 9.77 12.85
CA LEU A 238 -5.45 10.96 13.63
C LEU A 238 -4.95 12.06 12.70
N GLN A 239 -5.74 13.13 12.59
CA GLN A 239 -5.35 14.30 11.81
C GLN A 239 -4.22 15.08 12.47
N LEU A 240 -3.12 15.26 11.75
CA LEU A 240 -1.99 16.06 12.22
C LEU A 240 -2.27 17.56 12.03
N ASN A 241 -2.29 18.31 13.14
CA ASN A 241 -2.51 19.77 13.14
C ASN A 241 -1.28 20.59 12.71
N LYS A 242 -0.12 19.95 12.52
CA LYS A 242 1.12 20.55 12.03
C LYS A 242 1.57 19.81 10.79
N ASP A 243 2.09 20.55 9.81
CA ASP A 243 2.68 19.98 8.59
C ASP A 243 4.04 19.38 8.95
N PHE A 244 4.08 18.07 9.19
CA PHE A 244 5.30 17.31 9.39
C PHE A 244 5.81 16.81 8.03
N SER A 245 7.14 16.81 7.87
CA SER A 245 7.78 16.13 6.74
C SER A 245 7.75 14.63 6.97
N ILE A 246 7.07 13.89 6.10
CA ILE A 246 7.03 12.43 6.15
C ILE A 246 8.44 11.84 6.00
N HIS A 247 9.30 12.45 5.17
CA HIS A 247 10.68 12.01 5.01
C HIS A 247 11.47 12.15 6.29
N LYS A 248 11.33 13.26 7.01
CA LYS A 248 11.99 13.43 8.31
C LYS A 248 11.50 12.41 9.34
N VAL A 249 10.20 12.11 9.35
CA VAL A 249 9.63 11.10 10.25
C VAL A 249 10.18 9.71 9.92
N LEU A 250 10.17 9.30 8.65
CA LEU A 250 10.68 8.01 8.22
C LEU A 250 12.19 7.90 8.46
N MET A 251 12.97 8.92 8.12
CA MET A 251 14.42 8.92 8.34
C MET A 251 14.78 8.88 9.83
N SER A 252 14.09 9.64 10.69
CA SER A 252 14.26 9.58 12.15
C SER A 252 14.01 8.15 12.66
N ARG A 253 12.92 7.51 12.21
CA ARG A 253 12.58 6.13 12.61
C ARG A 253 13.63 5.12 12.14
N LEU A 254 14.02 5.19 10.87
CA LEU A 254 15.01 4.27 10.29
C LEU A 254 16.39 4.41 10.94
N LYS A 255 16.76 5.61 11.41
CA LYS A 255 17.99 5.87 12.17
C LYS A 255 17.90 5.55 13.66
N GLY A 256 16.72 5.24 14.19
CA GLY A 256 16.50 5.04 15.63
C GLY A 256 16.55 6.33 16.45
N GLU A 257 16.28 7.48 15.82
CA GLU A 257 16.18 8.78 16.49
C GLU A 257 14.79 8.95 17.12
N ASN A 258 14.73 9.51 18.33
CA ASN A 258 13.51 9.59 19.13
C ASN A 258 12.63 10.83 18.85
N THR A 259 12.97 11.64 17.83
CA THR A 259 12.40 12.97 17.56
C THR A 259 10.87 12.99 17.46
N TYR A 260 10.28 11.93 16.91
CA TYR A 260 8.85 11.83 16.63
C TYR A 260 8.14 10.73 17.41
N ASN A 261 8.80 10.12 18.41
CA ASN A 261 8.26 8.96 19.13
C ASN A 261 6.91 9.23 19.80
N GLN A 262 6.69 10.46 20.26
CA GLN A 262 5.45 10.89 20.89
C GLN A 262 4.21 10.74 19.99
N LEU A 263 4.38 10.63 18.67
CA LEU A 263 3.27 10.48 17.73
C LEU A 263 2.69 9.05 17.69
N PHE A 264 3.45 8.03 18.10
CA PHE A 264 3.13 6.63 17.85
C PHE A 264 2.91 5.84 19.15
N GLU A 265 2.01 4.87 19.14
CA GLU A 265 1.83 3.93 20.27
C GLU A 265 3.05 3.00 20.40
N TYR A 266 3.59 2.54 19.27
CA TYR A 266 4.76 1.67 19.19
C TYR A 266 5.93 2.34 18.46
N PRO A 267 6.56 3.38 19.04
CA PRO A 267 7.60 4.15 18.35
C PRO A 267 8.84 3.32 17.97
N ASN A 268 9.14 2.28 18.76
CA ASN A 268 10.27 1.38 18.54
C ASN A 268 9.96 0.22 17.58
N SER A 269 8.76 0.15 16.99
CA SER A 269 8.46 -0.89 16.02
C SER A 269 9.33 -0.72 14.77
N ASN A 270 9.86 -1.86 14.30
CA ASN A 270 10.64 -1.97 13.08
C ASN A 270 9.79 -2.07 11.82
N VAL A 271 8.46 -2.14 11.93
CA VAL A 271 7.54 -2.21 10.79
C VAL A 271 6.78 -0.90 10.64
N THR A 272 6.79 -0.34 9.43
CA THR A 272 6.02 0.85 9.08
C THR A 272 5.17 0.59 7.84
N PHE A 273 3.85 0.71 7.97
CA PHE A 273 2.92 0.68 6.86
C PHE A 273 2.72 2.08 6.27
N ILE A 274 2.73 2.18 4.95
CA ILE A 274 2.40 3.40 4.19
C ILE A 274 1.11 3.13 3.39
N LEU A 275 0.03 3.74 3.82
CA LEU A 275 -1.31 3.65 3.23
C LEU A 275 -1.56 4.82 2.29
N GLY A 276 -2.31 4.58 1.23
CA GLY A 276 -2.74 5.65 0.33
C GLY A 276 -3.57 5.12 -0.84
N TYR A 277 -4.41 5.97 -1.42
CA TYR A 277 -5.15 5.63 -2.64
C TYR A 277 -4.24 5.35 -3.84
N PRO A 278 -4.76 4.74 -4.93
CA PRO A 278 -4.03 4.63 -6.19
C PRO A 278 -3.57 6.01 -6.68
N GLY A 279 -2.36 6.13 -7.21
CA GLY A 279 -1.83 7.41 -7.72
C GLY A 279 -1.46 8.46 -6.66
N GLN A 280 -1.60 8.15 -5.35
CA GLN A 280 -1.28 9.06 -4.23
C GLN A 280 0.23 9.29 -4.02
N GLY A 281 1.10 8.57 -4.75
CA GLY A 281 2.55 8.74 -4.67
C GLY A 281 3.29 7.83 -3.68
N LYS A 282 2.73 6.67 -3.32
CA LYS A 282 3.41 5.67 -2.44
C LYS A 282 4.75 5.21 -3.01
N THR A 283 4.78 4.71 -4.25
CA THR A 283 6.02 4.31 -4.93
C THR A 283 6.96 5.50 -5.12
N SER A 284 6.44 6.69 -5.47
CA SER A 284 7.26 7.90 -5.58
C SER A 284 7.91 8.32 -4.25
N LEU A 285 7.20 8.16 -3.13
CA LEU A 285 7.74 8.35 -1.78
C LEU A 285 8.86 7.34 -1.51
N CYS A 286 8.67 6.07 -1.87
CA CYS A 286 9.70 5.04 -1.75
C CYS A 286 10.94 5.36 -2.59
N SER A 287 10.79 5.76 -3.87
CA SER A 287 11.91 6.16 -4.73
C SER A 287 12.70 7.32 -4.14
N LYS A 288 12.02 8.35 -3.61
CA LYS A 288 12.67 9.47 -2.93
C LYS A 288 13.40 9.02 -1.66
N LEU A 289 12.75 8.17 -0.85
CA LEU A 289 13.33 7.65 0.40
C LEU A 289 14.57 6.79 0.13
N LEU A 290 14.55 5.93 -0.89
CA LEU A 290 15.71 5.15 -1.34
C LEU A 290 16.85 6.06 -1.74
N PHE A 291 16.57 7.09 -2.54
CA PHE A 291 17.56 8.09 -2.91
C PHE A 291 18.18 8.77 -1.67
N ASP A 292 17.36 9.21 -0.71
CA ASP A 292 17.85 9.87 0.51
C ASP A 292 18.66 8.93 1.41
N LEU A 293 18.20 7.69 1.59
CA LEU A 293 18.90 6.65 2.37
C LEU A 293 20.26 6.30 1.77
N LEU A 294 20.36 6.24 0.44
CA LEU A 294 21.58 5.82 -0.23
C LEU A 294 22.54 7.00 -0.51
N THR A 295 22.08 8.25 -0.43
CA THR A 295 22.91 9.45 -0.64
C THR A 295 23.72 9.83 0.59
N ILE A 296 23.21 9.54 1.78
CA ILE A 296 23.93 9.72 3.05
C ILE A 296 24.73 8.42 3.35
N PRO A 297 25.95 8.48 3.90
CA PRO A 297 26.67 7.29 4.33
C PRO A 297 25.85 6.49 5.35
N GLN A 298 25.17 5.44 4.88
CA GLN A 298 24.29 4.59 5.68
C GLN A 298 25.09 3.42 6.26
N GLN A 299 24.84 3.07 7.52
CA GLN A 299 25.48 1.90 8.17
C GLN A 299 24.79 0.56 7.87
N LYS A 300 23.59 0.58 7.26
CA LYS A 300 22.77 -0.61 7.00
C LYS A 300 22.56 -0.83 5.49
N PRO A 301 22.55 -2.08 5.00
CA PRO A 301 22.11 -2.42 3.64
C PRO A 301 20.66 -1.95 3.40
N VAL A 302 20.33 -1.56 2.16
CA VAL A 302 18.98 -1.14 1.78
C VAL A 302 18.49 -2.01 0.64
N PHE A 303 17.32 -2.60 0.82
CA PHE A 303 16.67 -3.47 -0.17
C PHE A 303 15.30 -2.91 -0.55
N TYR A 304 14.92 -3.10 -1.80
CA TYR A 304 13.62 -2.75 -2.35
C TYR A 304 13.09 -3.95 -3.12
N LEU A 305 11.85 -4.35 -2.82
CA LEU A 305 11.16 -5.46 -3.49
C LEU A 305 9.74 -5.03 -3.83
N LYS A 306 9.35 -5.19 -5.09
CA LYS A 306 7.95 -5.07 -5.51
C LYS A 306 7.24 -6.38 -5.20
N LEU A 307 6.22 -6.33 -4.34
CA LEU A 307 5.56 -7.54 -3.86
C LEU A 307 4.85 -8.31 -5.00
N ARG A 308 4.38 -7.63 -6.06
CA ARG A 308 3.81 -8.30 -7.24
C ARG A 308 4.76 -9.30 -7.93
N ASN A 309 6.08 -9.12 -7.77
CA ASN A 309 7.08 -9.96 -8.43
C ASN A 309 7.21 -11.34 -7.78
N ILE A 310 6.73 -11.52 -6.55
CA ILE A 310 6.85 -12.77 -5.80
C ILE A 310 6.12 -13.91 -6.52
N SER A 311 6.84 -14.99 -6.81
CA SER A 311 6.35 -16.08 -7.64
C SER A 311 5.50 -17.11 -6.87
N ASP A 312 5.92 -17.50 -5.66
CA ASP A 312 5.22 -18.46 -4.78
C ASP A 312 4.58 -17.76 -3.57
N THR A 313 3.39 -17.24 -3.79
CA THR A 313 2.69 -16.41 -2.81
C THR A 313 2.18 -17.20 -1.61
N LYS A 314 1.80 -18.47 -1.79
CA LYS A 314 1.33 -19.32 -0.67
C LYS A 314 2.46 -19.65 0.29
N ALA A 315 3.64 -19.98 -0.23
CA ALA A 315 4.81 -20.13 0.64
C ALA A 315 5.23 -18.80 1.26
N PHE A 316 5.03 -17.67 0.55
CA PHE A 316 5.39 -16.33 1.02
C PHE A 316 4.66 -15.90 2.28
N ILE A 317 3.36 -16.20 2.36
CA ILE A 317 2.54 -15.87 3.53
C ILE A 317 3.07 -16.55 4.80
N HIS A 318 3.48 -17.82 4.71
CA HIS A 318 3.92 -18.61 5.86
C HIS A 318 5.42 -18.50 6.15
N ASN A 319 6.23 -18.06 5.18
CA ASN A 319 7.67 -17.95 5.32
C ASN A 319 8.24 -16.69 4.65
N PRO A 320 7.78 -15.49 5.07
CA PRO A 320 8.05 -14.27 4.33
C PRO A 320 9.54 -13.90 4.31
N PHE A 321 10.26 -14.10 5.42
CA PHE A 321 11.69 -13.75 5.50
C PHE A 321 12.54 -14.52 4.46
N ASN A 322 12.36 -15.84 4.36
CA ASN A 322 13.18 -16.64 3.46
C ASN A 322 12.84 -16.39 1.98
N LEU A 323 11.59 -16.09 1.67
CA LEU A 323 11.21 -15.78 0.29
C LEU A 323 11.59 -14.37 -0.13
N ILE A 324 11.50 -13.38 0.77
CA ILE A 324 12.11 -12.06 0.53
C ILE A 324 13.61 -12.24 0.24
N PHE A 325 14.31 -13.06 1.03
CA PHE A 325 15.72 -13.34 0.82
C PHE A 325 15.98 -13.96 -0.56
N ASN A 326 15.24 -15.00 -0.94
CA ASN A 326 15.44 -15.67 -2.22
C ASN A 326 15.14 -14.76 -3.42
N GLU A 327 14.06 -13.97 -3.38
CA GLU A 327 13.71 -13.04 -4.46
C GLU A 327 14.77 -11.93 -4.60
N LEU A 328 15.29 -11.41 -3.48
CA LEU A 328 16.38 -10.43 -3.51
C LEU A 328 17.71 -11.04 -4.00
N ASP A 329 18.03 -12.26 -3.60
CA ASP A 329 19.24 -12.97 -4.04
C ASP A 329 19.23 -13.26 -5.55
N ASN A 330 18.04 -13.49 -6.13
CA ASN A 330 17.86 -13.61 -7.58
C ASN A 330 17.99 -12.26 -8.32
N GLU A 331 17.59 -11.16 -7.68
CA GLU A 331 17.61 -9.82 -8.30
C GLU A 331 19.02 -9.20 -8.26
N ILE A 332 19.80 -9.50 -7.23
CA ILE A 332 21.13 -8.93 -6.99
C ILE A 332 22.19 -9.80 -7.70
N ASP A 333 23.04 -9.20 -8.53
CA ASP A 333 24.08 -9.92 -9.29
C ASP A 333 25.19 -10.55 -8.41
N THR A 334 25.14 -10.38 -7.08
CA THR A 334 26.11 -10.88 -6.10
C THR A 334 25.42 -11.65 -4.99
N GLU A 335 26.07 -12.70 -4.47
CA GLU A 335 25.56 -13.55 -3.40
C GLU A 335 25.12 -12.74 -2.16
N LEU A 336 23.81 -12.74 -1.87
CA LEU A 336 23.23 -12.09 -0.72
C LEU A 336 23.37 -13.00 0.50
N LYS A 337 23.81 -12.44 1.64
CA LYS A 337 23.86 -13.16 2.90
C LYS A 337 22.64 -12.86 3.76
N LYS A 338 22.08 -13.89 4.40
CA LYS A 338 20.98 -13.70 5.36
C LYS A 338 21.32 -12.72 6.48
N THR A 339 22.60 -12.60 6.86
CA THR A 339 23.06 -11.62 7.85
C THR A 339 22.86 -10.17 7.38
N GLN A 340 23.07 -9.89 6.09
CA GLN A 340 22.80 -8.58 5.50
C GLN A 340 21.31 -8.24 5.59
N LEU A 341 20.42 -9.16 5.18
CA LEU A 341 18.97 -8.92 5.31
C LEU A 341 18.52 -8.69 6.77
N LYS A 342 19.00 -9.51 7.73
CA LYS A 342 18.69 -9.38 9.17
C LYS A 342 19.11 -8.04 9.81
N SER A 343 19.93 -7.26 9.12
CA SER A 343 20.46 -5.97 9.59
C SER A 343 20.22 -4.83 8.59
N SER A 344 19.20 -4.98 7.75
CA SER A 344 18.91 -4.06 6.64
C SER A 344 17.68 -3.19 6.87
N ILE A 345 17.51 -2.23 5.97
CA ILE A 345 16.23 -1.57 5.71
C ILE A 345 15.65 -2.20 4.45
N THR A 346 14.41 -2.70 4.51
CA THR A 346 13.72 -3.32 3.38
C THR A 346 12.43 -2.58 3.09
N ILE A 347 12.23 -2.15 1.85
CA ILE A 347 10.98 -1.58 1.36
C ILE A 347 10.25 -2.64 0.53
N LEU A 348 9.06 -3.02 0.96
CA LEU A 348 8.14 -3.91 0.29
C LEU A 348 7.01 -3.08 -0.34
N ASP A 349 7.06 -2.89 -1.65
CA ASP A 349 6.14 -2.00 -2.37
C ASP A 349 4.98 -2.79 -3.00
N GLY A 350 3.74 -2.44 -2.65
CA GLY A 350 2.52 -2.91 -3.29
C GLY A 350 1.94 -4.20 -2.71
N LEU A 351 1.64 -4.24 -1.41
CA LEU A 351 1.00 -5.42 -0.80
C LEU A 351 -0.40 -5.72 -1.39
N ASP A 352 -1.13 -4.66 -1.78
CA ASP A 352 -2.40 -4.79 -2.48
C ASP A 352 -2.27 -5.54 -3.82
N GLU A 353 -1.09 -5.46 -4.44
CA GLU A 353 -0.82 -6.09 -5.73
C GLU A 353 -0.52 -7.58 -5.60
N LEU A 354 0.11 -7.99 -4.49
CA LEU A 354 0.28 -9.39 -4.13
C LEU A 354 -1.08 -10.08 -3.89
N PHE A 355 -2.00 -9.39 -3.20
CA PHE A 355 -3.34 -9.90 -2.95
C PHE A 355 -4.13 -10.12 -4.24
N MET A 356 -4.08 -9.16 -5.17
CA MET A 356 -4.75 -9.28 -6.47
C MET A 356 -4.23 -10.44 -7.32
N LYS A 357 -3.00 -10.90 -7.05
CA LYS A 357 -2.33 -11.92 -7.85
C LYS A 357 -2.82 -13.34 -7.63
N ASP A 358 -3.02 -13.73 -6.38
CA ASP A 358 -3.20 -15.14 -6.01
C ASP A 358 -4.52 -15.44 -5.29
N ASN A 359 -5.53 -14.57 -5.46
CA ASN A 359 -6.82 -14.70 -4.76
C ASN A 359 -6.64 -14.91 -3.25
N LEU A 360 -5.64 -14.23 -2.66
CA LEU A 360 -5.34 -14.37 -1.25
C LEU A 360 -6.55 -13.98 -0.42
N THR A 361 -6.62 -14.56 0.77
CA THR A 361 -7.65 -14.20 1.75
C THR A 361 -7.19 -13.05 2.63
N ALA A 362 -8.12 -12.34 3.27
CA ALA A 362 -7.78 -11.40 4.35
C ALA A 362 -6.99 -12.09 5.48
N ASP A 363 -7.25 -13.37 5.75
CA ASP A 363 -6.53 -14.15 6.74
C ASP A 363 -5.08 -14.42 6.30
N ASP A 364 -4.84 -14.62 5.01
CA ASP A 364 -3.50 -14.72 4.43
C ASP A 364 -2.73 -13.41 4.57
N ILE A 365 -3.37 -12.26 4.30
CA ILE A 365 -2.76 -10.93 4.48
C ILE A 365 -2.39 -10.70 5.94
N GLU A 366 -3.30 -11.04 6.85
CA GLU A 366 -3.08 -10.93 8.29
C GLU A 366 -1.91 -11.80 8.74
N THR A 367 -1.87 -13.05 8.27
CA THR A 367 -0.79 -14.01 8.55
C THR A 367 0.55 -13.49 8.05
N PHE A 368 0.59 -12.95 6.83
CA PHE A 368 1.78 -12.31 6.26
C PHE A 368 2.26 -11.12 7.12
N CYS A 369 1.34 -10.19 7.44
CA CYS A 369 1.67 -9.00 8.22
C CYS A 369 2.22 -9.37 9.61
N LYS A 370 1.56 -10.30 10.30
CA LYS A 370 2.03 -10.85 11.58
C LYS A 370 3.39 -11.54 11.44
N GLY A 371 3.58 -12.32 10.38
CA GLY A 371 4.85 -12.99 10.09
C GLY A 371 6.02 -12.01 9.96
N ILE A 372 5.85 -10.92 9.20
CA ILE A 372 6.85 -9.87 9.08
C ILE A 372 7.11 -9.19 10.43
N ILE A 373 6.05 -8.79 11.16
CA ILE A 373 6.18 -8.12 12.46
C ILE A 373 7.00 -9.00 13.42
N HIS A 374 6.62 -10.26 13.60
CA HIS A 374 7.34 -11.19 14.48
C HIS A 374 8.80 -11.44 14.04
N GLU A 375 9.09 -11.55 12.74
CA GLU A 375 10.46 -11.71 12.26
C GLU A 375 11.31 -10.43 12.51
N THR A 376 10.73 -9.23 12.43
CA THR A 376 11.45 -7.98 12.78
C THR A 376 11.67 -7.81 14.28
N GLU A 377 10.81 -8.39 15.13
CA GLU A 377 11.04 -8.45 16.58
C GLU A 377 12.22 -9.37 16.92
N LYS A 378 12.32 -10.50 16.20
CA LYS A 378 13.43 -11.45 16.30
C LYS A 378 14.74 -10.85 15.77
N TYR A 379 14.70 -10.16 14.63
CA TYR A 379 15.86 -9.52 14.01
C TYR A 379 15.78 -8.01 14.18
N LYS A 380 16.14 -7.51 15.37
CA LYS A 380 16.05 -6.07 15.70
C LYS A 380 16.78 -5.12 14.73
N GLY A 381 17.75 -5.63 13.96
CA GLY A 381 18.45 -4.86 12.94
C GLY A 381 17.65 -4.65 11.66
N TRP A 382 16.66 -5.49 11.39
CA TRP A 382 15.83 -5.50 10.19
C TRP A 382 14.63 -4.56 10.36
N GLN A 383 14.57 -3.53 9.53
CA GLN A 383 13.49 -2.55 9.49
C GLN A 383 12.75 -2.65 8.17
N VAL A 384 11.43 -2.72 8.22
CA VAL A 384 10.59 -2.98 7.05
C VAL A 384 9.59 -1.86 6.85
N ILE A 385 9.51 -1.35 5.62
CA ILE A 385 8.44 -0.46 5.17
C ILE A 385 7.56 -1.24 4.20
N ILE A 386 6.25 -1.25 4.41
CA ILE A 386 5.29 -1.92 3.55
C ILE A 386 4.32 -0.88 2.99
N THR A 387 4.21 -0.77 1.66
CA THR A 387 3.19 0.09 1.04
C THR A 387 1.94 -0.73 0.70
N THR A 388 0.77 -0.14 0.87
CA THR A 388 -0.51 -0.78 0.49
C THR A 388 -1.61 0.25 0.25
N ARG A 389 -2.68 -0.15 -0.42
CA ARG A 389 -3.90 0.67 -0.56
C ARG A 389 -4.72 0.66 0.73
N HIS A 390 -5.61 1.64 0.88
CA HIS A 390 -6.62 1.60 1.92
C HIS A 390 -7.55 0.40 1.75
N GLY A 391 -8.07 -0.13 2.85
CA GLY A 391 -8.90 -1.33 2.85
C GLY A 391 -8.06 -2.59 3.02
N TYR A 392 -7.09 -2.84 2.13
CA TYR A 392 -6.40 -4.14 1.99
C TYR A 392 -5.83 -4.80 3.26
N VAL A 393 -5.44 -4.02 4.28
CA VAL A 393 -5.01 -4.57 5.57
C VAL A 393 -6.07 -4.24 6.61
N ASN A 394 -6.62 -5.28 7.25
CA ASN A 394 -7.53 -5.11 8.38
C ASN A 394 -6.73 -4.86 9.67
N PHE A 395 -6.44 -3.59 9.96
CA PHE A 395 -5.68 -3.17 11.12
C PHE A 395 -6.38 -3.44 12.46
N GLN A 396 -7.70 -3.61 12.47
CA GLN A 396 -8.43 -4.01 13.68
C GLN A 396 -8.04 -5.43 14.12
N ARG A 397 -7.68 -6.31 13.18
CA ARG A 397 -7.17 -7.66 13.49
C ARG A 397 -5.71 -7.66 13.93
N LEU A 398 -4.98 -6.57 13.68
CA LEU A 398 -3.59 -6.35 14.11
C LEU A 398 -3.47 -5.54 15.41
N TYR A 399 -4.56 -5.23 16.12
CA TYR A 399 -4.56 -4.30 17.27
C TYR A 399 -3.59 -4.62 18.43
N LYS A 400 -3.08 -5.86 18.51
CA LYS A 400 -2.09 -6.30 19.52
C LYS A 400 -0.64 -6.25 19.03
N GLU A 401 -0.44 -6.07 17.74
CA GLU A 401 0.87 -6.13 17.10
C GLU A 401 1.58 -4.78 17.18
N ALA A 402 2.91 -4.79 17.30
CA ALA A 402 3.71 -3.57 17.35
C ALA A 402 4.05 -3.07 15.94
N TYR A 403 3.31 -2.09 15.43
CA TYR A 403 3.57 -1.45 14.12
C TYR A 403 3.31 0.06 14.15
N VAL A 404 3.78 0.75 13.11
CA VAL A 404 3.38 2.12 12.80
C VAL A 404 2.67 2.16 11.44
N ALA A 405 1.60 2.92 11.32
CA ALA A 405 0.88 3.08 10.06
C ALA A 405 0.64 4.55 9.73
N LEU A 406 1.17 4.99 8.59
CA LEU A 406 1.03 6.35 8.06
C LEU A 406 0.10 6.32 6.85
N SER A 407 -0.81 7.28 6.76
CA SER A 407 -1.77 7.42 5.67
C SER A 407 -1.47 8.67 4.86
N LEU A 408 -1.11 8.52 3.58
CA LEU A 408 -0.89 9.65 2.68
C LEU A 408 -2.20 10.41 2.41
N LYS A 409 -2.14 11.73 2.52
CA LYS A 409 -3.28 12.61 2.24
C LYS A 409 -3.41 12.94 0.75
N PRO A 410 -4.63 13.32 0.33
CA PRO A 410 -4.83 14.06 -0.92
C PRO A 410 -3.93 15.30 -0.99
N ILE A 411 -3.38 15.61 -2.18
CA ILE A 411 -2.53 16.79 -2.36
C ILE A 411 -3.40 18.05 -2.21
N ASP A 412 -3.02 18.95 -1.31
CA ASP A 412 -3.72 20.21 -1.09
C ASP A 412 -3.39 21.27 -2.15
N ILE A 413 -4.17 22.35 -2.18
CA ILE A 413 -4.01 23.44 -3.16
C ILE A 413 -2.61 24.08 -3.16
N HIS A 414 -1.93 24.20 -2.02
CA HIS A 414 -0.59 24.79 -1.97
C HIS A 414 0.40 23.87 -2.68
N ARG A 415 0.37 22.58 -2.35
CA ARG A 415 1.18 21.56 -2.99
C ARG A 415 0.83 21.36 -4.47
N GLN A 416 -0.42 21.52 -4.88
CA GLN A 416 -0.84 21.50 -6.29
C GLN A 416 -0.23 22.66 -7.09
N LYS A 417 -0.18 23.86 -6.50
CA LYS A 417 0.47 25.03 -7.14
C LYS A 417 1.98 24.85 -7.24
N ASP A 418 2.60 24.31 -6.20
CA ASP A 418 4.03 23.99 -6.23
C ASP A 418 4.33 22.94 -7.32
N TRP A 419 3.50 21.91 -7.41
CA TRP A 419 3.55 20.91 -8.47
C TRP A 419 3.42 21.57 -9.86
N LEU A 420 2.42 22.43 -10.05
CA LEU A 420 2.18 23.11 -11.32
C LEU A 420 3.35 24.02 -11.72
N SER A 421 3.94 24.73 -10.75
CA SER A 421 5.10 25.58 -11.01
C SER A 421 6.29 24.79 -11.56
N LYS A 422 6.52 23.56 -11.05
CA LYS A 422 7.55 22.65 -11.54
C LYS A 422 7.19 22.08 -12.91
N TYR A 423 5.91 21.75 -13.13
CA TYR A 423 5.43 21.23 -14.40
C TYR A 423 5.59 22.25 -15.54
N LEU A 424 5.22 23.51 -15.31
CA LEU A 424 5.26 24.59 -16.30
C LEU A 424 6.68 24.97 -16.75
N VAL A 425 7.73 24.56 -16.02
CA VAL A 425 9.13 24.69 -16.48
C VAL A 425 9.38 23.86 -17.73
N PHE A 426 8.72 22.70 -17.82
CA PHE A 426 8.84 21.75 -18.92
C PHE A 426 7.72 21.94 -19.95
N HIS A 427 6.51 22.29 -19.50
CA HIS A 427 5.31 22.47 -20.32
C HIS A 427 4.69 23.86 -20.17
N PRO A 428 5.35 24.93 -20.65
CA PRO A 428 4.83 26.30 -20.56
C PRO A 428 3.50 26.49 -21.32
N GLU A 429 3.19 25.59 -22.26
CA GLU A 429 1.97 25.58 -23.07
C GLU A 429 0.74 24.98 -22.36
N SER A 430 0.90 24.42 -21.16
CA SER A 430 -0.21 23.78 -20.45
C SER A 430 -1.38 24.75 -20.25
N TRP A 431 -2.60 24.26 -20.49
CA TRP A 431 -3.82 25.04 -20.24
C TRP A 431 -4.11 25.22 -18.74
N LEU A 432 -3.52 24.38 -17.89
CA LEU A 432 -3.79 24.36 -16.46
C LEU A 432 -3.10 25.54 -15.77
N THR A 433 -3.87 26.37 -15.07
CA THR A 433 -3.35 27.57 -14.38
C THR A 433 -3.53 27.50 -12.87
N SER A 434 -2.74 28.29 -12.14
CA SER A 434 -2.89 28.41 -10.68
C SER A 434 -4.26 28.95 -10.27
N GLU A 435 -4.82 29.88 -11.04
CA GLU A 435 -6.17 30.42 -10.83
C GLU A 435 -7.22 29.32 -10.98
N TYR A 436 -7.05 28.44 -11.97
CA TYR A 436 -7.95 27.33 -12.18
C TYR A 436 -7.92 26.30 -11.04
N LEU A 437 -6.73 26.02 -10.49
CA LEU A 437 -6.61 25.17 -9.30
C LEU A 437 -7.34 25.77 -8.09
N GLU A 438 -7.30 27.10 -7.90
CA GLU A 438 -8.04 27.76 -6.81
C GLU A 438 -9.55 27.62 -6.99
N ILE A 439 -10.05 27.86 -8.21
CA ILE A 439 -11.46 27.72 -8.55
C ILE A 439 -11.93 26.29 -8.30
N SER A 440 -11.15 25.31 -8.77
CA SER A 440 -11.48 23.88 -8.68
C SER A 440 -11.47 23.34 -7.24
N ASN A 441 -10.69 23.94 -6.34
CA ASN A 441 -10.62 23.52 -4.94
C ASN A 441 -11.68 24.18 -4.04
N ASN A 442 -12.47 25.12 -4.55
CA ASN A 442 -13.45 25.88 -3.75
C ASN A 442 -14.72 25.08 -3.45
N ASP A 443 -14.89 24.69 -2.18
CA ASP A 443 -16.01 23.85 -1.70
C ASP A 443 -17.41 24.48 -1.86
N LYS A 444 -17.50 25.78 -2.17
CA LYS A 444 -18.79 26.46 -2.40
C LYS A 444 -19.38 26.19 -3.80
N ASN A 445 -18.59 25.62 -4.72
CA ASN A 445 -19.02 25.30 -6.09
C ASN A 445 -19.28 23.79 -6.24
N HIS A 446 -20.50 23.35 -5.90
CA HIS A 446 -20.90 21.93 -5.99
C HIS A 446 -20.74 21.31 -7.39
N SER A 447 -20.69 22.12 -8.46
CA SER A 447 -20.50 21.64 -9.83
C SER A 447 -19.10 21.12 -10.15
N GLN A 448 -18.07 21.48 -9.37
CA GLN A 448 -16.65 21.12 -9.62
C GLN A 448 -16.08 20.09 -8.65
N THR A 449 -16.92 19.52 -7.77
CA THR A 449 -16.53 18.52 -6.76
C THR A 449 -15.81 17.32 -7.39
N TYR A 450 -16.21 16.91 -8.60
CA TYR A 450 -15.60 15.77 -9.31
C TYR A 450 -14.15 16.05 -9.76
N LEU A 451 -13.86 17.26 -10.23
CA LEU A 451 -12.52 17.64 -10.64
C LEU A 451 -11.60 17.84 -9.44
N LYS A 452 -12.12 18.36 -8.32
CA LYS A 452 -11.37 18.46 -7.06
C LYS A 452 -10.82 17.10 -6.64
N GLU A 453 -11.64 16.06 -6.66
CA GLU A 453 -11.20 14.70 -6.33
C GLU A 453 -10.08 14.17 -7.24
N LEU A 454 -10.06 14.63 -8.50
CA LEU A 454 -9.05 14.26 -9.50
C LEU A 454 -7.71 14.93 -9.23
N ILE A 455 -7.69 16.26 -9.18
CA ILE A 455 -6.47 17.05 -9.02
C ILE A 455 -5.81 16.88 -7.65
N ASN A 456 -6.56 16.31 -6.70
CA ASN A 456 -6.08 15.91 -5.38
C ASN A 456 -5.23 14.61 -5.39
N GLN A 457 -4.99 14.01 -6.55
CA GLN A 457 -4.05 12.89 -6.73
C GLN A 457 -2.94 13.28 -7.71
N PRO A 458 -1.65 13.18 -7.34
CA PRO A 458 -0.54 13.61 -8.19
C PRO A 458 -0.56 13.02 -9.62
N LEU A 459 -0.89 11.73 -9.76
CA LEU A 459 -0.98 11.08 -11.07
C LEU A 459 -2.08 11.69 -11.94
N LEU A 460 -3.26 11.91 -11.38
CA LEU A 460 -4.40 12.47 -12.10
C LEU A 460 -4.19 13.96 -12.39
N LEU A 461 -3.53 14.69 -11.49
CA LEU A 461 -3.12 16.07 -11.73
C LEU A 461 -2.18 16.16 -12.95
N TYR A 462 -1.18 15.28 -13.05
CA TYR A 462 -0.32 15.18 -14.23
C TYR A 462 -1.13 14.94 -15.50
N ILE A 463 -2.04 13.96 -15.46
CA ILE A 463 -2.89 13.63 -16.60
C ILE A 463 -3.73 14.84 -17.02
N VAL A 464 -4.41 15.50 -16.09
CA VAL A 464 -5.23 16.70 -16.35
C VAL A 464 -4.39 17.82 -16.96
N ALA A 465 -3.19 18.07 -16.42
CA ALA A 465 -2.28 19.11 -16.92
C ALA A 465 -1.75 18.82 -18.33
N SER A 466 -1.57 17.54 -18.67
CA SER A 466 -1.05 17.08 -19.97
C SER A 466 -2.10 17.07 -21.10
N LEU A 467 -3.39 17.28 -20.80
CA LEU A 467 -4.43 17.36 -21.81
C LEU A 467 -4.22 18.56 -22.76
N LYS A 468 -4.54 18.42 -24.05
CA LYS A 468 -4.41 19.50 -25.07
C LYS A 468 -5.33 20.69 -24.77
N SER A 469 -6.45 20.44 -24.11
CA SER A 469 -7.46 21.46 -23.82
C SER A 469 -8.16 21.16 -22.51
N ARG A 470 -8.75 22.20 -21.92
CA ARG A 470 -9.50 22.12 -20.67
C ARG A 470 -10.66 21.13 -20.79
N PRO A 471 -10.78 20.13 -19.90
CA PRO A 471 -11.96 19.28 -19.80
C PRO A 471 -13.16 20.05 -19.22
N ASP A 472 -14.37 19.60 -19.51
CA ASP A 472 -15.61 20.16 -18.93
C ASP A 472 -15.61 20.03 -17.39
N ASP A 473 -16.25 20.97 -16.70
CA ASP A 473 -16.24 21.10 -15.24
C ASP A 473 -16.94 19.92 -14.52
N LYS A 474 -17.77 19.17 -15.25
CA LYS A 474 -18.49 17.98 -14.75
C LYS A 474 -17.80 16.66 -15.10
N VAL A 475 -16.54 16.72 -15.51
CA VAL A 475 -15.81 15.54 -15.95
C VAL A 475 -15.42 14.65 -14.77
N SER A 476 -15.68 13.36 -14.93
CA SER A 476 -15.36 12.31 -13.95
C SER A 476 -14.02 11.63 -14.24
N ARG A 477 -13.57 10.72 -13.36
CA ARG A 477 -12.26 10.06 -13.52
C ARG A 477 -12.18 9.21 -14.75
N ALA A 478 -13.20 8.40 -15.02
CA ALA A 478 -13.22 7.58 -16.22
C ALA A 478 -13.19 8.43 -17.50
N GLN A 479 -13.82 9.62 -17.50
CA GLN A 479 -13.74 10.54 -18.65
C GLN A 479 -12.36 11.20 -18.80
N ILE A 480 -11.65 11.53 -17.73
CA ILE A 480 -10.27 12.02 -17.85
C ILE A 480 -9.38 10.95 -18.47
N TYR A 481 -9.49 9.69 -18.01
CA TYR A 481 -8.75 8.59 -18.63
C TYR A 481 -9.15 8.38 -20.08
N ASN A 482 -10.44 8.52 -20.41
CA ASN A 482 -10.90 8.50 -21.79
C ASN A 482 -10.25 9.59 -22.65
N LEU A 483 -10.26 10.85 -22.19
CA LEU A 483 -9.65 11.99 -22.88
C LEU A 483 -8.14 11.83 -23.04
N LEU A 484 -7.46 11.34 -21.99
CA LEU A 484 -6.04 11.02 -22.05
C LEU A 484 -5.80 9.96 -23.13
N PHE A 485 -6.59 8.89 -23.14
CA PHE A 485 -6.46 7.81 -24.09
C PHE A 485 -6.68 8.29 -25.52
N ASP A 486 -7.78 9.00 -25.78
CA ASP A 486 -8.08 9.59 -27.09
C ASP A 486 -6.93 10.49 -27.57
N GLN A 487 -6.37 11.31 -26.67
CA GLN A 487 -5.23 12.17 -26.97
C GLN A 487 -3.95 11.38 -27.30
N ILE A 488 -3.64 10.31 -26.57
CA ILE A 488 -2.49 9.44 -26.84
C ILE A 488 -2.63 8.83 -28.23
N ILE A 489 -3.81 8.31 -28.56
CA ILE A 489 -4.07 7.76 -29.89
C ILE A 489 -3.92 8.86 -30.96
N GLU A 490 -4.53 10.03 -30.76
CA GLU A 490 -4.49 11.14 -31.73
C GLU A 490 -3.08 11.69 -31.98
N ARG A 491 -2.26 11.88 -30.94
CA ARG A 491 -0.88 12.37 -31.06
C ARG A 491 -0.07 11.49 -32.01
N LYS A 492 -0.27 10.18 -31.91
CA LYS A 492 0.42 9.16 -32.73
C LYS A 492 -0.20 8.93 -34.11
N TYR A 493 -1.32 9.62 -34.43
CA TYR A 493 -2.02 9.55 -35.72
C TYR A 493 -2.00 10.87 -36.52
N SER A 494 -1.48 11.96 -35.95
CA SER A 494 -1.46 13.28 -36.60
C SER A 494 -0.54 13.31 -37.84
N LYS A 495 -0.87 14.17 -38.83
CA LYS A 495 -0.39 14.12 -40.23
C LYS A 495 1.14 14.16 -40.44
N ASP A 496 1.93 14.53 -39.44
CA ASP A 496 3.40 14.58 -39.51
C ASP A 496 4.09 13.41 -38.79
N GLY A 497 3.33 12.46 -38.23
CA GLY A 497 3.87 11.39 -37.38
C GLY A 497 2.93 10.21 -37.17
N GLN A 498 2.29 9.72 -38.23
CA GLN A 498 1.75 8.35 -38.21
C GLN A 498 2.95 7.41 -38.09
N ILE A 499 3.08 6.66 -36.99
CA ILE A 499 4.10 5.60 -36.92
C ILE A 499 3.81 4.68 -38.12
N GLU A 500 4.79 4.50 -39.00
CA GLU A 500 4.61 3.74 -40.25
C GLU A 500 4.01 2.34 -40.01
N ASN A 501 4.30 1.78 -38.83
CA ASN A 501 3.88 0.48 -38.33
C ASN A 501 2.42 0.39 -37.85
N LEU A 502 1.66 1.50 -37.85
CA LEU A 502 0.23 1.53 -37.47
C LEU A 502 -0.70 1.79 -38.67
N LYS A 503 -0.15 1.88 -39.89
CA LYS A 503 -0.92 2.02 -41.13
C LYS A 503 -1.84 0.81 -41.31
N GLY A 504 -3.15 1.04 -41.30
CA GLY A 504 -4.18 0.01 -41.51
C GLY A 504 -5.15 -0.16 -40.34
N LEU A 505 -4.79 0.27 -39.13
CA LEU A 505 -5.69 0.24 -37.97
C LEU A 505 -6.45 1.57 -37.81
N THR A 506 -7.73 1.47 -37.43
CA THR A 506 -8.51 2.62 -36.98
C THR A 506 -8.25 2.91 -35.50
N LEU A 507 -8.62 4.12 -35.04
CA LEU A 507 -8.55 4.48 -33.61
C LEU A 507 -9.36 3.50 -32.73
N GLN A 508 -10.47 2.99 -33.27
CA GLN A 508 -11.36 2.05 -32.58
C GLN A 508 -10.70 0.67 -32.44
N ASP A 509 -9.97 0.21 -33.45
CA ASP A 509 -9.23 -1.06 -33.39
C ASP A 509 -8.12 -1.00 -32.33
N LEU A 510 -7.38 0.11 -32.28
CA LEU A 510 -6.35 0.33 -31.25
C LEU A 510 -6.96 0.33 -29.85
N ARG A 511 -8.08 1.03 -29.65
CA ARG A 511 -8.79 1.04 -28.37
C ARG A 511 -9.21 -0.36 -27.95
N ARG A 512 -9.83 -1.11 -28.87
CA ARG A 512 -10.24 -2.50 -28.66
C ARG A 512 -9.06 -3.38 -28.26
N MET A 513 -7.93 -3.27 -28.96
CA MET A 513 -6.71 -4.03 -28.64
C MET A 513 -6.21 -3.73 -27.23
N VAL A 514 -6.12 -2.46 -26.84
CA VAL A 514 -5.59 -2.08 -25.52
C VAL A 514 -6.56 -2.49 -24.39
N GLN A 515 -7.88 -2.37 -24.60
CA GLN A 515 -8.90 -2.89 -23.69
C GLN A 515 -8.79 -4.41 -23.48
N GLU A 516 -8.61 -5.17 -24.57
CA GLU A 516 -8.39 -6.62 -24.52
C GLU A 516 -7.12 -6.96 -23.74
N ILE A 517 -6.00 -6.27 -24.00
CA ILE A 517 -4.75 -6.47 -23.25
C ILE A 517 -4.96 -6.14 -21.75
N ALA A 518 -5.65 -5.04 -21.42
CA ALA A 518 -5.97 -4.68 -20.04
C ALA A 518 -6.79 -5.75 -19.33
N TYR A 519 -7.79 -6.30 -20.02
CA TYR A 519 -8.60 -7.40 -19.51
C TYR A 519 -7.80 -8.70 -19.39
N MET A 520 -6.90 -9.00 -20.33
CA MET A 520 -6.01 -10.17 -20.24
C MET A 520 -5.03 -10.07 -19.07
N ILE A 521 -4.48 -8.87 -18.80
CA ILE A 521 -3.65 -8.60 -17.62
C ILE A 521 -4.46 -8.78 -16.33
N PHE A 522 -5.69 -8.27 -16.29
CA PHE A 522 -6.59 -8.50 -15.17
C PHE A 522 -6.83 -10.00 -14.97
N LYS A 523 -7.28 -10.70 -16.01
CA LYS A 523 -7.60 -12.15 -15.98
C LYS A 523 -6.41 -13.02 -15.61
N SER A 524 -5.18 -12.60 -15.94
CA SER A 524 -3.98 -13.38 -15.60
C SER A 524 -3.70 -13.40 -14.09
N GLY A 525 -4.22 -12.42 -13.34
CA GLY A 525 -3.86 -12.17 -11.93
C GLY A 525 -2.45 -11.60 -11.76
N LYS A 526 -1.52 -11.84 -12.68
CA LYS A 526 -0.09 -11.56 -12.50
C LYS A 526 0.29 -10.08 -12.53
N GLY A 527 -0.63 -9.18 -12.90
CA GLY A 527 -0.33 -7.77 -13.15
C GLY A 527 0.41 -7.51 -14.46
N PHE A 528 0.69 -8.57 -15.23
CA PHE A 528 1.23 -8.55 -16.58
C PHE A 528 0.62 -9.70 -17.40
N VAL A 529 0.86 -9.69 -18.71
CA VAL A 529 0.53 -10.79 -19.62
C VAL A 529 1.71 -11.03 -20.56
N ASN A 530 1.97 -12.28 -20.96
CA ASN A 530 3.09 -12.56 -21.84
C ASN A 530 2.74 -12.20 -23.29
N THR A 531 3.74 -11.77 -24.05
CA THR A 531 3.64 -11.51 -25.50
C THR A 531 3.00 -12.67 -26.26
N LYS A 532 3.40 -13.91 -25.97
CA LYS A 532 2.83 -15.11 -26.58
C LYS A 532 1.32 -15.25 -26.33
N ASP A 533 0.86 -14.95 -25.13
CA ASP A 533 -0.55 -15.06 -24.77
C ASP A 533 -1.38 -13.98 -25.50
N ILE A 534 -0.84 -12.76 -25.61
CA ILE A 534 -1.44 -11.68 -26.39
C ILE A 534 -1.58 -12.07 -27.87
N LEU A 535 -0.52 -12.61 -28.48
CA LEU A 535 -0.53 -13.02 -29.89
C LEU A 535 -1.47 -14.19 -30.19
N ASN A 536 -1.83 -14.99 -29.17
CA ASN A 536 -2.80 -16.06 -29.28
C ASN A 536 -4.26 -15.58 -29.15
N ASN A 537 -4.51 -14.33 -28.74
CA ASN A 537 -5.86 -13.77 -28.68
C ASN A 537 -6.38 -13.49 -30.10
N GLU A 538 -7.53 -14.06 -30.46
CA GLU A 538 -8.12 -13.95 -31.79
C GLU A 538 -8.40 -12.50 -32.19
N THR A 539 -8.99 -11.69 -31.30
CA THR A 539 -9.35 -10.29 -31.57
C THR A 539 -8.11 -9.44 -31.83
N ILE A 540 -7.07 -9.62 -31.02
CA ILE A 540 -5.80 -8.90 -31.19
C ILE A 540 -5.12 -9.34 -32.48
N ARG A 541 -5.11 -10.64 -32.77
CA ARG A 541 -4.52 -11.18 -34.01
C ARG A 541 -5.24 -10.69 -35.25
N GLU A 542 -6.57 -10.62 -35.24
CA GLU A 542 -7.37 -10.03 -36.32
C GLU A 542 -7.01 -8.58 -36.57
N CYS A 543 -6.87 -7.77 -35.51
CA CYS A 543 -6.44 -6.38 -35.64
C CYS A 543 -5.02 -6.30 -36.22
N LEU A 544 -4.05 -7.03 -35.65
CA LEU A 544 -2.66 -7.00 -36.11
C LEU A 544 -2.50 -7.47 -37.57
N ASN A 545 -3.30 -8.42 -38.03
CA ASN A 545 -3.28 -8.88 -39.43
C ASN A 545 -3.73 -7.81 -40.45
N GLN A 546 -4.42 -6.75 -40.01
CA GLN A 546 -4.77 -5.62 -40.88
C GLN A 546 -3.56 -4.73 -41.21
N ILE A 547 -2.49 -4.82 -40.42
CA ILE A 547 -1.23 -4.13 -40.64
C ILE A 547 -0.36 -5.02 -41.54
N GLY A 548 -0.38 -4.74 -42.83
CA GLY A 548 0.48 -5.43 -43.79
C GLY A 548 1.93 -4.95 -43.71
N ASN A 549 2.73 -5.54 -42.82
CA ASN A 549 4.19 -5.80 -42.91
C ASN A 549 4.81 -5.95 -41.50
N ASP A 550 5.83 -6.81 -41.43
CA ASP A 550 6.63 -7.22 -40.25
C ASP A 550 6.01 -8.25 -39.28
N SER A 551 6.91 -8.90 -38.52
CA SER A 551 6.58 -9.84 -37.45
C SER A 551 5.51 -9.27 -36.52
N LEU A 552 4.43 -10.03 -36.27
CA LEU A 552 3.36 -9.66 -35.33
C LEU A 552 3.90 -9.17 -33.97
N SER A 553 5.04 -9.72 -33.53
CA SER A 553 5.74 -9.32 -32.30
C SER A 553 6.27 -7.88 -32.37
N ASN A 554 6.85 -7.48 -33.51
CA ASN A 554 7.37 -6.11 -33.69
C ASN A 554 6.24 -5.08 -33.76
N THR A 555 5.13 -5.43 -34.42
CA THR A 555 3.94 -4.58 -34.48
C THR A 555 3.32 -4.40 -33.09
N LEU A 556 3.22 -5.49 -32.32
CA LEU A 556 2.76 -5.44 -30.94
C LEU A 556 3.69 -4.58 -30.06
N LYS A 557 5.02 -4.75 -30.18
CA LYS A 557 6.00 -3.88 -29.48
C LYS A 557 5.81 -2.40 -29.85
N GLY A 558 5.55 -2.09 -31.12
CA GLY A 558 5.23 -0.73 -31.57
C GLY A 558 3.96 -0.17 -30.92
N VAL A 559 2.89 -0.98 -30.83
CA VAL A 559 1.66 -0.62 -30.11
C VAL A 559 1.93 -0.42 -28.62
N MET A 560 2.68 -1.33 -27.99
CA MET A 560 2.98 -1.29 -26.56
C MET A 560 3.80 -0.06 -26.16
N ILE A 561 4.87 0.24 -26.90
CA ILE A 561 5.68 1.45 -26.71
C ILE A 561 4.81 2.70 -26.87
N SER A 562 3.76 2.64 -27.69
CA SER A 562 2.87 3.77 -27.96
C SER A 562 1.80 4.01 -26.90
N PHE A 563 1.47 3.03 -26.04
CA PHE A 563 0.36 3.09 -25.07
C PHE A 563 0.78 3.00 -23.61
N TYR A 564 2.04 3.32 -23.31
CA TYR A 564 2.58 3.22 -21.95
C TYR A 564 2.46 1.80 -21.39
N PHE A 565 3.09 0.85 -22.09
CA PHE A 565 3.38 -0.47 -21.56
C PHE A 565 4.86 -0.62 -21.23
N LYS A 566 5.16 -1.14 -20.04
CA LYS A 566 6.53 -1.46 -19.62
C LYS A 566 6.82 -2.93 -19.92
N GLU A 567 8.00 -3.18 -20.47
CA GLU A 567 8.54 -4.54 -20.59
C GLU A 567 9.09 -4.98 -19.23
N THR A 568 8.62 -6.13 -18.74
CA THR A 568 9.25 -6.82 -17.62
C THR A 568 10.27 -7.81 -18.18
N ARG A 569 11.57 -7.49 -18.06
CA ARG A 569 12.64 -8.40 -18.49
C ARG A 569 12.92 -9.42 -17.40
N ASP A 570 12.76 -10.69 -17.76
CA ASP A 570 13.33 -11.81 -17.02
C ASP A 570 14.67 -12.13 -17.71
N LYS A 571 15.80 -11.94 -17.03
CA LYS A 571 17.15 -12.03 -17.63
C LYS A 571 17.44 -13.41 -18.28
N ASP A 572 16.67 -14.44 -17.92
CA ASP A 572 16.86 -15.84 -18.32
C ASP A 572 15.86 -16.38 -19.37
N LYS A 573 15.00 -15.55 -19.97
CA LYS A 573 13.98 -16.01 -20.95
C LYS A 573 14.20 -15.45 -22.35
N SER A 574 13.91 -16.28 -23.36
CA SER A 574 13.90 -15.91 -24.79
C SER A 574 13.02 -14.68 -25.06
N GLU A 575 13.33 -13.89 -26.11
CA GLU A 575 12.55 -12.70 -26.54
C GLU A 575 11.02 -12.95 -26.63
N ASP A 576 10.59 -14.20 -26.90
CA ASP A 576 9.18 -14.60 -26.98
C ASP A 576 8.42 -14.70 -25.63
N ASN A 577 9.12 -14.58 -24.49
CA ASN A 577 8.58 -14.72 -23.12
C ASN A 577 8.62 -13.41 -22.32
N GLU A 578 8.76 -12.26 -22.99
CA GLU A 578 8.69 -10.95 -22.35
C GLU A 578 7.27 -10.68 -21.80
N GLY A 579 7.21 -10.22 -20.55
CA GLY A 579 5.97 -9.83 -19.89
C GLY A 579 5.62 -8.36 -20.15
N ILE A 580 4.34 -8.09 -20.29
CA ILE A 580 3.79 -6.79 -20.69
C ILE A 580 2.90 -6.27 -19.56
N GLU A 581 3.27 -5.13 -18.98
CA GLU A 581 2.50 -4.46 -17.92
C GLU A 581 2.11 -3.02 -18.32
N PHE A 582 1.00 -2.52 -17.78
CA PHE A 582 0.67 -1.09 -17.87
C PHE A 582 1.59 -0.28 -16.96
N PHE A 583 2.04 0.89 -17.42
CA PHE A 583 2.74 1.85 -16.55
C PHE A 583 1.88 2.28 -15.35
N HIS A 584 0.55 2.33 -15.52
CA HIS A 584 -0.38 2.75 -14.48
C HIS A 584 -1.52 1.76 -14.27
N LYS A 585 -1.56 1.18 -13.08
CA LYS A 585 -2.60 0.25 -12.64
C LYS A 585 -4.01 0.85 -12.72
N SER A 586 -4.19 2.14 -12.42
CA SER A 586 -5.52 2.76 -12.50
C SER A 586 -6.03 2.95 -13.94
N LEU A 587 -5.13 3.19 -14.90
CA LEU A 587 -5.50 3.23 -16.32
C LEU A 587 -5.87 1.82 -16.82
N GLN A 588 -5.10 0.81 -16.41
CA GLN A 588 -5.45 -0.59 -16.68
C GLN A 588 -6.83 -0.94 -16.09
N GLU A 589 -7.09 -0.59 -14.82
CA GLU A 589 -8.38 -0.81 -14.15
C GLU A 589 -9.53 -0.12 -14.91
N TYR A 590 -9.35 1.11 -15.39
CA TYR A 590 -10.33 1.81 -16.22
C TYR A 590 -10.60 1.08 -17.54
N LEU A 591 -9.56 0.67 -18.27
CA LEU A 591 -9.70 -0.01 -19.56
C LEU A 591 -10.31 -1.41 -19.41
N THR A 592 -10.00 -2.11 -18.31
CA THR A 592 -10.67 -3.36 -17.94
C THR A 592 -12.15 -3.13 -17.64
N ALA A 593 -12.51 -2.08 -16.89
CA ALA A 593 -13.89 -1.73 -16.61
C ALA A 593 -14.66 -1.40 -17.90
N GLU A 594 -14.05 -0.62 -18.78
CA GLU A 594 -14.62 -0.27 -20.08
C GLU A 594 -14.86 -1.52 -20.94
N PHE A 595 -13.86 -2.40 -21.03
CA PHE A 595 -13.99 -3.69 -21.71
C PHE A 595 -15.17 -4.51 -21.19
N ILE A 596 -15.27 -4.69 -19.87
CA ILE A 596 -16.34 -5.47 -19.23
C ILE A 596 -17.72 -4.88 -19.54
N VAL A 597 -17.86 -3.55 -19.45
CA VAL A 597 -19.13 -2.87 -19.75
C VAL A 597 -19.48 -3.04 -21.22
N GLU A 598 -18.54 -2.80 -22.15
CA GLU A 598 -18.79 -2.92 -23.58
C GLU A 598 -19.16 -4.33 -23.99
N ILE A 599 -18.37 -5.34 -23.60
CA ILE A 599 -18.65 -6.74 -23.97
C ILE A 599 -19.99 -7.22 -23.40
N THR A 600 -20.39 -6.75 -22.22
CA THR A 600 -21.68 -7.08 -21.63
C THR A 600 -22.83 -6.46 -22.43
N PHE A 601 -22.76 -5.16 -22.72
CA PHE A 601 -23.80 -4.49 -23.51
C PHE A 601 -23.88 -5.11 -24.92
N ASP A 602 -22.74 -5.32 -25.57
CA ASP A 602 -22.64 -5.96 -26.88
C ASP A 602 -23.27 -7.35 -26.86
N TYR A 603 -22.93 -8.19 -25.88
CA TYR A 603 -23.47 -9.56 -25.82
C TYR A 603 -24.98 -9.60 -25.57
N PHE A 604 -25.49 -8.87 -24.58
CA PHE A 604 -26.89 -8.99 -24.17
C PHE A 604 -27.85 -8.23 -25.09
N LEU A 605 -27.39 -7.15 -25.74
CA LEU A 605 -28.20 -6.30 -26.60
C LEU A 605 -27.98 -6.57 -28.10
N ARG A 606 -27.12 -7.52 -28.48
CA ARG A 606 -26.92 -7.89 -29.90
C ARG A 606 -28.22 -8.36 -30.53
N LYS A 607 -28.60 -7.72 -31.64
CA LYS A 607 -29.76 -8.10 -32.47
C LYS A 607 -29.31 -8.50 -33.86
N ASP A 608 -30.06 -9.42 -34.46
CA ASP A 608 -29.91 -9.78 -35.87
C ASP A 608 -30.54 -8.72 -36.78
N LYS A 609 -30.47 -8.93 -38.11
CA LYS A 609 -31.05 -8.03 -39.11
C LYS A 609 -32.58 -7.89 -39.01
N LEU A 610 -33.25 -8.76 -38.26
CA LEU A 610 -34.71 -8.75 -38.04
C LEU A 610 -35.08 -8.15 -36.68
N ASP A 611 -34.16 -7.43 -36.03
CA ASP A 611 -34.32 -6.82 -34.70
C ASP A 611 -34.60 -7.84 -33.59
N LYS A 612 -34.21 -9.11 -33.79
CA LYS A 612 -34.33 -10.16 -32.78
C LYS A 612 -33.00 -10.33 -32.05
N TYR A 613 -33.06 -10.41 -30.73
CA TYR A 613 -31.86 -10.71 -29.93
C TYR A 613 -31.22 -12.03 -30.35
N ILE A 614 -29.90 -12.03 -30.54
CA ILE A 614 -29.17 -13.24 -30.95
C ILE A 614 -29.03 -14.19 -29.75
N ASN A 615 -28.57 -13.68 -28.62
CA ASN A 615 -28.26 -14.47 -27.44
C ASN A 615 -29.50 -14.64 -26.56
N LYS A 616 -30.23 -15.76 -26.71
CA LYS A 616 -31.49 -15.98 -25.97
C LYS A 616 -31.43 -17.11 -24.94
N LYS A 617 -30.47 -18.03 -25.05
CA LYS A 617 -30.42 -19.21 -24.17
C LYS A 617 -29.71 -18.86 -22.87
N ALA A 618 -30.31 -19.30 -21.76
CA ALA A 618 -29.71 -19.14 -20.44
C ALA A 618 -28.40 -19.94 -20.29
N SER A 619 -28.27 -21.09 -20.98
CA SER A 619 -27.01 -21.87 -21.05
C SER A 619 -25.87 -21.07 -21.68
N ASP A 620 -26.14 -20.41 -22.81
CA ASP A 620 -25.12 -19.64 -23.54
C ASP A 620 -24.72 -18.40 -22.72
N THR A 621 -25.69 -17.81 -22.02
CA THR A 621 -25.45 -16.71 -21.07
C THR A 621 -24.52 -17.17 -19.95
N LEU A 622 -24.77 -18.34 -19.37
CA LEU A 622 -23.95 -18.86 -18.28
C LEU A 622 -22.51 -19.17 -18.74
N ILE A 623 -22.33 -19.71 -19.95
CA ILE A 623 -21.01 -19.91 -20.56
C ILE A 623 -20.28 -18.58 -20.72
N PHE A 624 -20.96 -17.56 -21.26
CA PHE A 624 -20.42 -16.22 -21.40
C PHE A 624 -19.99 -15.64 -20.04
N LEU A 625 -20.85 -15.71 -19.03
CA LEU A 625 -20.54 -15.19 -17.69
C LEU A 625 -19.32 -15.91 -17.10
N ASN A 626 -19.23 -17.25 -17.18
CA ASN A 626 -18.06 -17.98 -16.69
C ASN A 626 -16.78 -17.64 -17.45
N GLN A 627 -16.85 -17.41 -18.77
CA GLN A 627 -15.69 -17.06 -19.59
C GLN A 627 -15.08 -15.69 -19.20
N TYR A 628 -15.94 -14.71 -18.87
CA TYR A 628 -15.53 -13.33 -18.64
C TYR A 628 -15.48 -12.90 -17.16
N PHE A 629 -16.20 -13.59 -16.29
CA PHE A 629 -16.36 -13.21 -14.88
C PHE A 629 -15.98 -14.32 -13.88
N GLY A 630 -15.67 -15.51 -14.37
CA GLY A 630 -15.39 -16.66 -13.51
C GLY A 630 -13.99 -16.68 -12.90
N SER A 631 -13.00 -16.10 -13.58
CA SER A 631 -11.58 -16.27 -13.20
C SER A 631 -11.18 -15.52 -11.94
N LEU A 632 -11.58 -14.25 -11.81
CA LEU A 632 -11.21 -13.37 -10.70
C LEU A 632 -12.41 -12.50 -10.31
N PRO A 633 -12.55 -12.13 -9.02
CA PRO A 633 -13.53 -11.15 -8.61
C PRO A 633 -13.20 -9.78 -9.22
N ILE A 634 -14.23 -8.98 -9.49
CA ILE A 634 -14.04 -7.58 -9.88
C ILE A 634 -13.63 -6.77 -8.64
N PRO A 635 -12.42 -6.17 -8.61
CA PRO A 635 -11.99 -5.29 -7.53
C PRO A 635 -12.83 -4.01 -7.48
N PHE A 636 -12.84 -3.36 -6.31
CA PHE A 636 -13.60 -2.14 -6.08
C PHE A 636 -13.29 -1.02 -7.09
N GLU A 637 -12.03 -0.90 -7.49
CA GLU A 637 -11.59 0.14 -8.42
C GLU A 637 -12.16 -0.06 -9.83
N ILE A 638 -12.15 -1.31 -10.33
CA ILE A 638 -12.74 -1.65 -11.62
C ILE A 638 -14.26 -1.44 -11.55
N TRP A 639 -14.91 -1.91 -10.49
CA TRP A 639 -16.35 -1.72 -10.32
C TRP A 639 -16.75 -0.24 -10.28
N ASN A 640 -16.00 0.62 -9.59
CA ASN A 640 -16.29 2.04 -9.52
C ASN A 640 -16.25 2.69 -10.93
N PHE A 641 -15.25 2.34 -11.75
CA PHE A 641 -15.23 2.76 -13.15
C PHE A 641 -16.41 2.18 -13.95
N MET A 642 -16.79 0.93 -13.71
CA MET A 642 -17.95 0.32 -14.37
C MET A 642 -19.25 1.05 -14.02
N GLU A 643 -19.51 1.33 -12.74
CA GLU A 643 -20.69 2.08 -12.29
C GLU A 643 -20.74 3.45 -12.96
N GLU A 644 -19.61 4.14 -13.01
CA GLU A 644 -19.48 5.45 -13.65
C GLU A 644 -19.78 5.38 -15.16
N LEU A 645 -19.23 4.40 -15.86
CA LEU A 645 -19.44 4.17 -17.30
C LEU A 645 -20.89 3.77 -17.61
N ILE A 646 -21.48 2.90 -16.80
CA ILE A 646 -22.88 2.48 -16.93
C ILE A 646 -23.80 3.69 -16.69
N SER A 647 -23.54 4.51 -15.67
CA SER A 647 -24.37 5.66 -15.32
C SER A 647 -24.63 6.60 -16.52
N LYS A 648 -23.61 6.77 -17.38
CA LYS A 648 -23.61 7.60 -18.60
C LYS A 648 -24.38 6.99 -19.78
N LYS A 649 -24.67 5.69 -19.78
CA LYS A 649 -25.48 5.06 -20.83
C LYS A 649 -26.93 5.56 -20.75
N ALA A 650 -27.59 5.70 -21.90
CA ALA A 650 -28.97 6.18 -21.98
C ALA A 650 -29.91 5.30 -21.16
N SER A 651 -30.84 5.92 -20.42
CA SER A 651 -31.75 5.20 -19.50
C SER A 651 -32.55 4.08 -20.17
N LYS A 652 -32.95 4.26 -21.44
CA LYS A 652 -33.64 3.22 -22.22
C LYS A 652 -32.78 1.96 -22.40
N ILE A 653 -31.50 2.13 -22.75
CA ILE A 653 -30.56 1.03 -22.98
C ILE A 653 -30.27 0.31 -21.65
N LYS A 654 -30.14 1.06 -20.55
CA LYS A 654 -30.00 0.46 -19.21
C LYS A 654 -31.20 -0.40 -18.84
N LEU A 655 -32.42 0.11 -19.02
CA LEU A 655 -33.63 -0.67 -18.75
C LEU A 655 -33.70 -1.94 -19.62
N GLU A 656 -33.39 -1.83 -20.91
CA GLU A 656 -33.32 -2.97 -21.83
C GLU A 656 -32.30 -4.03 -21.35
N LEU A 657 -31.10 -3.62 -20.92
CA LEU A 657 -30.11 -4.54 -20.36
C LEU A 657 -30.56 -5.17 -19.03
N SER A 658 -31.18 -4.38 -18.13
CA SER A 658 -31.73 -4.88 -16.86
C SER A 658 -32.75 -5.99 -17.11
N ASP A 659 -33.65 -5.82 -18.08
CA ASP A 659 -34.61 -6.86 -18.47
C ASP A 659 -33.91 -8.10 -19.00
N ARG A 660 -32.91 -7.93 -19.87
CA ARG A 660 -32.18 -9.03 -20.49
C ARG A 660 -31.38 -9.85 -19.48
N LEU A 661 -30.77 -9.20 -18.49
CA LEU A 661 -30.08 -9.86 -17.40
C LEU A 661 -31.07 -10.59 -16.48
N ALA A 662 -32.19 -9.96 -16.12
CA ALA A 662 -33.21 -10.53 -15.24
C ALA A 662 -33.88 -11.78 -15.83
N LEU A 663 -34.02 -11.89 -17.16
CA LEU A 663 -34.65 -13.05 -17.82
C LEU A 663 -34.02 -14.39 -17.45
N ASN A 664 -32.71 -14.43 -17.20
CA ASN A 664 -31.97 -15.67 -16.97
C ASN A 664 -31.66 -15.94 -15.49
N ILE A 665 -32.00 -15.02 -14.58
CA ILE A 665 -31.52 -15.05 -13.19
C ILE A 665 -31.90 -16.36 -12.46
N ASN A 666 -33.10 -16.89 -12.68
CA ASN A 666 -33.57 -18.12 -12.03
C ASN A 666 -32.75 -19.32 -12.48
N TYR A 667 -32.47 -19.41 -13.78
CA TYR A 667 -31.63 -20.48 -14.34
C TYR A 667 -30.19 -20.38 -13.83
N LEU A 668 -29.64 -19.16 -13.73
CA LEU A 668 -28.29 -18.95 -13.20
C LEU A 668 -28.19 -19.42 -11.75
N PHE A 669 -29.17 -19.10 -10.90
CA PHE A 669 -29.26 -19.63 -9.54
C PHE A 669 -29.52 -21.14 -9.52
N GLU A 670 -30.31 -21.71 -10.43
CA GLU A 670 -30.54 -23.17 -10.49
C GLU A 670 -29.25 -23.93 -10.79
N LYS A 671 -28.38 -23.36 -11.63
CA LYS A 671 -27.07 -23.93 -11.99
C LYS A 671 -25.91 -23.44 -11.12
N ASP A 672 -26.23 -22.75 -10.02
CA ASP A 672 -25.25 -22.19 -9.09
C ASP A 672 -24.12 -21.42 -9.81
N PHE A 673 -24.47 -20.67 -10.85
CA PHE A 673 -23.55 -19.90 -11.68
C PHE A 673 -22.37 -20.72 -12.27
N ILE A 674 -22.57 -22.02 -12.56
CA ILE A 674 -21.55 -22.88 -13.19
C ILE A 674 -22.08 -23.50 -14.49
N ALA A 675 -21.50 -23.13 -15.65
CA ALA A 675 -21.77 -23.79 -16.93
C ALA A 675 -21.16 -25.20 -17.05
N GLY A 676 -20.00 -25.39 -16.41
CA GLY A 676 -19.18 -26.59 -16.47
C GLY A 676 -17.86 -26.31 -15.74
N PHE A 677 -17.18 -27.36 -15.28
CA PHE A 677 -16.02 -27.24 -14.42
C PHE A 677 -15.03 -28.40 -14.64
N ASN A 678 -13.73 -28.09 -14.62
CA ASN A 678 -12.65 -29.08 -14.61
C ASN A 678 -11.99 -29.08 -13.22
N SER A 679 -12.08 -30.21 -12.50
CA SER A 679 -11.62 -30.34 -11.11
C SER A 679 -10.11 -30.27 -10.91
N ILE A 680 -9.36 -30.20 -12.01
CA ILE A 680 -7.90 -30.16 -11.99
C ILE A 680 -7.37 -28.71 -11.98
N ASP A 681 -8.11 -27.76 -12.59
CA ASP A 681 -7.54 -26.44 -12.95
C ASP A 681 -8.22 -25.23 -12.29
N SER A 682 -9.33 -25.41 -11.56
CA SER A 682 -10.06 -24.29 -10.94
C SER A 682 -10.74 -24.71 -9.65
N ASP A 683 -11.12 -23.76 -8.79
CA ASP A 683 -11.98 -23.99 -7.63
C ASP A 683 -13.44 -23.70 -8.04
N PRO A 684 -14.38 -24.67 -7.91
CA PRO A 684 -15.75 -24.48 -8.37
C PRO A 684 -16.52 -23.45 -7.51
N ILE A 685 -16.16 -23.30 -6.23
CA ILE A 685 -16.75 -22.29 -5.34
C ILE A 685 -16.26 -20.90 -5.78
N ALA A 686 -14.97 -20.75 -6.05
CA ALA A 686 -14.42 -19.50 -6.56
C ALA A 686 -15.04 -19.11 -7.91
N LEU A 687 -15.15 -20.06 -8.84
CA LEU A 687 -15.80 -19.85 -10.13
C LEU A 687 -17.25 -19.34 -9.95
N SER A 688 -18.04 -20.05 -9.15
CA SER A 688 -19.44 -19.71 -8.87
C SER A 688 -19.59 -18.32 -8.25
N THR A 689 -18.83 -18.04 -7.21
CA THR A 689 -18.92 -16.78 -6.44
C THR A 689 -18.38 -15.58 -7.21
N ASN A 690 -17.30 -15.73 -7.98
CA ASN A 690 -16.78 -14.67 -8.85
C ASN A 690 -17.79 -14.31 -9.96
N THR A 691 -18.37 -15.33 -10.62
CA THR A 691 -19.38 -15.14 -11.65
C THR A 691 -20.62 -14.44 -11.09
N PHE A 692 -21.14 -14.89 -9.95
CA PHE A 692 -22.28 -14.27 -9.28
C PHE A 692 -21.99 -12.81 -8.90
N SER A 693 -20.88 -12.53 -8.23
CA SER A 693 -20.56 -11.19 -7.71
C SER A 693 -20.45 -10.15 -8.84
N SER A 694 -19.80 -10.55 -9.94
CA SER A 694 -19.63 -9.73 -11.13
C SER A 694 -20.95 -9.47 -11.85
N TYR A 695 -21.75 -10.53 -12.04
CA TYR A 695 -23.08 -10.43 -12.63
C TYR A 695 -23.99 -9.50 -11.80
N TRP A 696 -24.02 -9.70 -10.48
CA TRP A 696 -24.84 -8.90 -9.57
C TRP A 696 -24.42 -7.44 -9.56
N SER A 697 -23.11 -7.18 -9.54
CA SER A 697 -22.55 -5.83 -9.61
C SER A 697 -23.00 -5.05 -10.84
N ILE A 698 -22.99 -5.70 -12.02
CA ILE A 698 -23.49 -5.09 -13.26
C ILE A 698 -25.00 -4.87 -13.16
N LEU A 699 -25.76 -5.89 -12.73
CA LEU A 699 -27.21 -5.84 -12.66
C LEU A 699 -27.72 -4.68 -11.79
N GLN A 700 -27.10 -4.49 -10.62
CA GLN A 700 -27.40 -3.37 -9.71
C GLN A 700 -27.00 -2.02 -10.31
N SER A 701 -25.83 -1.92 -10.94
CA SER A 701 -25.37 -0.67 -11.57
C SER A 701 -26.28 -0.20 -12.71
N VAL A 702 -26.93 -1.14 -13.40
CA VAL A 702 -27.82 -0.86 -14.52
C VAL A 702 -29.20 -0.37 -14.05
N ASN A 703 -29.75 -0.94 -12.99
CA ASN A 703 -31.04 -0.53 -12.43
C ASN A 703 -31.15 -0.85 -10.93
N GLN A 704 -30.78 0.13 -10.10
CA GLN A 704 -30.83 0.05 -8.64
C GLN A 704 -32.27 0.03 -8.09
N GLY A 705 -33.27 0.51 -8.85
CA GLY A 705 -34.66 0.66 -8.38
C GLY A 705 -35.55 -0.56 -8.59
N ARG A 706 -34.98 -1.73 -8.90
CA ARG A 706 -35.73 -2.93 -9.30
C ARG A 706 -35.57 -4.05 -8.27
N ASN A 707 -36.70 -4.64 -7.87
CA ASN A 707 -36.71 -5.91 -7.16
C ASN A 707 -36.50 -7.06 -8.16
N TYR A 708 -35.45 -7.86 -7.96
CA TYR A 708 -35.14 -9.04 -8.77
C TYR A 708 -35.65 -10.34 -8.13
N PHE A 709 -36.04 -10.31 -6.86
CA PHE A 709 -36.51 -11.49 -6.12
C PHE A 709 -38.03 -11.64 -6.25
N ILE A 710 -38.46 -12.04 -7.44
CA ILE A 710 -39.89 -12.30 -7.71
C ILE A 710 -40.25 -13.73 -7.29
N GLU A 711 -39.34 -14.70 -7.44
CA GLU A 711 -39.54 -16.07 -6.98
C GLU A 711 -38.96 -16.31 -5.58
N LYS A 712 -39.69 -17.08 -4.77
CA LYS A 712 -39.28 -17.38 -3.40
C LYS A 712 -37.96 -18.15 -3.30
N SER A 713 -37.58 -18.95 -4.29
CA SER A 713 -36.33 -19.74 -4.25
C SER A 713 -35.07 -18.88 -4.39
N ILE A 714 -35.17 -17.69 -4.96
CA ILE A 714 -34.03 -16.84 -5.32
C ILE A 714 -33.49 -16.11 -4.10
N GLY A 715 -34.37 -15.55 -3.26
CA GLY A 715 -33.98 -14.71 -2.12
C GLY A 715 -33.06 -15.44 -1.14
N LEU A 716 -33.38 -16.68 -0.79
CA LEU A 716 -32.54 -17.53 0.05
C LEU A 716 -31.18 -17.83 -0.61
N LYS A 717 -31.17 -18.27 -1.88
CA LYS A 717 -29.91 -18.55 -2.60
C LYS A 717 -29.03 -17.31 -2.67
N PHE A 718 -29.61 -16.15 -2.96
CA PHE A 718 -28.91 -14.87 -2.99
C PHE A 718 -28.23 -14.56 -1.65
N LEU A 719 -28.93 -14.72 -0.53
CA LEU A 719 -28.35 -14.52 0.81
C LEU A 719 -27.24 -15.53 1.14
N ILE A 720 -27.37 -16.78 0.69
CA ILE A 720 -26.32 -17.80 0.82
C ILE A 720 -25.06 -17.36 0.07
N TYR A 721 -25.19 -16.88 -1.18
CA TYR A 721 -24.04 -16.35 -1.93
C TYR A 721 -23.34 -15.22 -1.19
N HIS A 722 -24.10 -14.27 -0.63
CA HIS A 722 -23.53 -13.20 0.18
C HIS A 722 -22.82 -13.73 1.42
N THR A 723 -23.38 -14.71 2.12
CA THR A 723 -22.74 -15.35 3.28
C THR A 723 -21.40 -15.99 2.90
N ILE A 724 -21.35 -16.70 1.76
CA ILE A 724 -20.14 -17.40 1.28
C ILE A 724 -19.06 -16.41 0.84
N ILE A 725 -19.43 -15.36 0.10
CA ILE A 725 -18.50 -14.32 -0.37
C ILE A 725 -17.82 -13.63 0.82
N ASP A 726 -18.58 -13.40 1.88
CA ASP A 726 -18.08 -12.80 3.11
C ASP A 726 -17.12 -13.70 3.88
N GLN A 727 -17.46 -14.99 4.03
CA GLN A 727 -16.56 -15.98 4.59
C GLN A 727 -15.29 -16.15 3.74
N SER A 728 -15.37 -15.85 2.44
CA SER A 728 -14.22 -15.74 1.54
C SER A 728 -13.51 -14.37 1.62
N THR A 729 -13.48 -13.71 2.78
CA THR A 729 -12.44 -12.72 3.15
C THR A 729 -12.22 -11.52 2.22
N ARG A 730 -13.23 -11.09 1.47
CA ARG A 730 -13.14 -9.94 0.54
C ARG A 730 -14.06 -8.80 0.98
N PRO A 731 -13.70 -8.01 2.02
CA PRO A 731 -14.44 -6.80 2.44
C PRO A 731 -14.72 -5.80 1.31
N TRP A 732 -13.96 -5.91 0.20
CA TRP A 732 -13.97 -4.97 -0.93
C TRP A 732 -14.52 -5.60 -2.23
N ALA A 733 -15.07 -6.82 -2.17
CA ALA A 733 -15.75 -7.39 -3.33
C ALA A 733 -17.04 -6.58 -3.59
N CYS A 734 -17.05 -5.87 -4.72
CA CYS A 734 -18.25 -5.20 -5.19
C CYS A 734 -19.35 -6.24 -5.42
N GLY A 735 -20.51 -5.99 -4.83
CA GLY A 735 -21.63 -6.92 -4.83
C GLY A 735 -22.38 -6.94 -3.50
N ASN A 736 -21.77 -6.60 -2.37
CA ASN A 736 -22.38 -6.61 -1.01
C ASN A 736 -23.40 -5.48 -0.78
N GLN A 737 -24.23 -5.20 -1.78
CA GLN A 737 -25.29 -4.21 -1.75
C GLN A 737 -26.63 -4.84 -2.11
N PHE A 738 -27.62 -4.55 -1.27
CA PHE A 738 -28.99 -5.02 -1.36
C PHE A 738 -29.84 -3.78 -1.56
N ILE A 739 -30.03 -3.35 -2.81
CA ILE A 739 -30.73 -2.10 -3.09
C ILE A 739 -32.10 -2.42 -3.68
N TYR A 740 -33.19 -1.93 -3.05
CA TYR A 740 -34.59 -2.14 -3.47
C TYR A 740 -35.05 -3.62 -3.57
N GLN A 741 -34.41 -4.53 -2.84
CA GLN A 741 -34.79 -5.94 -2.88
C GLN A 741 -35.91 -6.25 -1.87
N HIS A 742 -36.85 -7.10 -2.29
CA HIS A 742 -37.99 -7.51 -1.47
C HIS A 742 -37.99 -9.02 -1.28
N PHE A 743 -37.69 -9.45 -0.06
CA PHE A 743 -37.73 -10.84 0.36
C PHE A 743 -39.12 -11.15 0.92
N ILE A 744 -39.83 -12.09 0.31
CA ILE A 744 -41.18 -12.48 0.72
C ILE A 744 -41.17 -13.98 1.04
N ASP A 745 -41.71 -14.35 2.22
CA ASP A 745 -41.91 -15.74 2.64
C ASP A 745 -40.65 -16.60 2.48
N GLN A 746 -39.55 -16.11 3.06
CA GLN A 746 -38.23 -16.75 3.02
C GLN A 746 -37.89 -17.43 4.34
N PRO A 747 -37.43 -18.71 4.33
CA PRO A 747 -36.90 -19.37 5.51
C PRO A 747 -35.43 -19.00 5.71
N LEU A 748 -35.17 -17.85 6.33
CA LEU A 748 -33.84 -17.31 6.58
C LEU A 748 -33.29 -17.83 7.91
N ARG A 749 -32.72 -19.03 7.89
CA ARG A 749 -32.23 -19.72 9.09
C ARG A 749 -30.72 -19.89 9.08
N ALA A 750 -30.05 -19.47 10.16
CA ALA A 750 -28.60 -19.62 10.33
C ALA A 750 -27.80 -19.00 9.16
N ILE A 751 -28.22 -17.82 8.72
CA ILE A 751 -27.57 -17.05 7.66
C ILE A 751 -26.81 -15.91 8.31
N SER A 752 -25.68 -15.49 7.73
CA SER A 752 -24.95 -14.33 8.21
C SER A 752 -24.67 -13.36 7.06
N VAL A 753 -24.86 -12.07 7.31
CA VAL A 753 -24.56 -10.98 6.37
C VAL A 753 -23.58 -10.06 7.07
N TYR A 754 -22.37 -9.92 6.54
CA TYR A 754 -21.35 -9.02 7.09
C TYR A 754 -21.07 -7.87 6.11
N GLU A 755 -20.61 -6.74 6.67
CA GLU A 755 -20.04 -5.59 5.95
C GLU A 755 -20.81 -5.13 4.70
N SER A 756 -22.15 -5.27 4.71
CA SER A 756 -23.02 -5.05 3.56
C SER A 756 -23.88 -3.81 3.69
N ILE A 757 -24.25 -3.21 2.55
CA ILE A 757 -25.17 -2.07 2.49
C ILE A 757 -26.55 -2.55 2.08
N LEU A 758 -27.53 -2.42 2.97
CA LEU A 758 -28.92 -2.67 2.68
C LEU A 758 -29.64 -1.32 2.53
N LEU A 759 -30.14 -1.03 1.34
CA LEU A 759 -30.80 0.23 1.02
C LEU A 759 -32.19 -0.02 0.44
N GLN A 760 -33.23 0.47 1.11
CA GLN A 760 -34.63 0.29 0.68
C GLN A 760 -35.03 -1.19 0.56
N THR A 761 -34.43 -2.05 1.39
CA THR A 761 -34.71 -3.49 1.44
C THR A 761 -35.92 -3.77 2.30
N LYS A 762 -36.78 -4.70 1.86
CA LYS A 762 -37.94 -5.16 2.61
C LYS A 762 -37.86 -6.67 2.84
N PHE A 763 -38.13 -7.10 4.07
CA PHE A 763 -38.42 -8.48 4.43
C PHE A 763 -39.89 -8.55 4.84
N GLU A 764 -40.66 -9.42 4.20
CA GLU A 764 -42.09 -9.60 4.45
C GLU A 764 -42.41 -11.08 4.66
N ASP A 765 -43.15 -11.38 5.73
CA ASP A 765 -43.56 -12.74 6.09
C ASP A 765 -42.38 -13.74 6.14
N CYS A 766 -41.16 -13.28 6.44
CA CYS A 766 -39.96 -14.11 6.46
C CYS A 766 -39.76 -14.78 7.83
N TRP A 767 -39.28 -16.02 7.82
CA TRP A 767 -38.86 -16.71 9.03
C TRP A 767 -37.36 -16.54 9.24
N ILE A 768 -37.00 -15.54 10.04
CA ILE A 768 -35.64 -15.14 10.33
C ILE A 768 -35.24 -15.72 11.68
N ASN A 769 -34.44 -16.78 11.67
CA ASN A 769 -33.99 -17.45 12.89
C ASN A 769 -32.46 -17.60 12.88
N ILE A 770 -31.78 -16.99 13.84
CA ILE A 770 -30.30 -16.93 13.90
C ILE A 770 -29.76 -16.27 12.61
N LEU A 771 -30.33 -15.13 12.21
CA LEU A 771 -29.73 -14.26 11.20
C LEU A 771 -28.75 -13.33 11.91
N GLN A 772 -27.49 -13.36 11.50
CA GLN A 772 -26.47 -12.46 12.03
C GLN A 772 -26.18 -11.36 11.02
N ILE A 773 -26.36 -10.10 11.42
CA ILE A 773 -26.00 -8.93 10.62
C ILE A 773 -24.90 -8.20 11.38
N TYR A 774 -23.68 -8.19 10.81
CA TYR A 774 -22.50 -7.65 11.46
C TYR A 774 -21.81 -6.59 10.58
N GLY A 775 -21.42 -5.45 11.13
CA GLY A 775 -20.67 -4.42 10.38
C GLY A 775 -21.43 -3.79 9.20
N CYS A 776 -22.75 -3.98 9.12
CA CYS A 776 -23.56 -3.57 7.96
C CYS A 776 -24.10 -2.13 8.08
N ALA A 777 -24.60 -1.59 6.97
CA ALA A 777 -25.35 -0.33 6.95
C ALA A 777 -26.77 -0.53 6.41
N LEU A 778 -27.76 -0.50 7.31
CA LEU A 778 -29.18 -0.64 6.98
C LEU A 778 -29.81 0.75 6.86
N ASN A 779 -30.19 1.12 5.65
CA ASN A 779 -30.78 2.40 5.29
C ASN A 779 -32.18 2.20 4.71
N ASN A 780 -33.21 2.72 5.38
CA ASN A 780 -34.61 2.58 4.98
C ASN A 780 -35.04 1.11 4.80
N VAL A 781 -34.67 0.26 5.77
CA VAL A 781 -34.95 -1.18 5.75
C VAL A 781 -36.20 -1.49 6.58
N SER A 782 -37.04 -2.40 6.09
CA SER A 782 -38.25 -2.80 6.83
C SER A 782 -38.39 -4.32 6.94
N PHE A 783 -38.79 -4.76 8.13
CA PHE A 783 -39.21 -6.12 8.43
C PHE A 783 -40.71 -6.07 8.75
N VAL A 784 -41.51 -6.82 8.01
CA VAL A 784 -42.98 -6.79 8.08
C VAL A 784 -43.48 -8.20 8.31
N LYS A 785 -44.14 -8.43 9.45
CA LYS A 785 -44.70 -9.74 9.83
C LYS A 785 -43.67 -10.88 9.81
N CYS A 786 -42.41 -10.56 10.05
CA CYS A 786 -41.36 -11.56 10.15
C CYS A 786 -41.29 -12.11 11.58
N ASP A 787 -41.01 -13.40 11.72
CA ASP A 787 -40.40 -13.95 12.95
C ASP A 787 -38.92 -13.60 12.87
N ILE A 788 -38.42 -12.76 13.79
CA ILE A 788 -37.02 -12.32 13.85
C ILE A 788 -36.32 -12.83 15.12
N SER A 789 -36.75 -13.99 15.60
CA SER A 789 -36.18 -14.62 16.76
C SER A 789 -34.68 -14.86 16.58
N HIS A 790 -33.87 -14.45 17.56
CA HIS A 790 -32.41 -14.55 17.56
C HIS A 790 -31.70 -13.76 16.46
N LEU A 791 -32.31 -12.70 15.94
CA LEU A 791 -31.62 -11.73 15.08
C LEU A 791 -30.56 -10.97 15.89
N THR A 792 -29.33 -10.87 15.36
CA THR A 792 -28.27 -10.02 15.92
C THR A 792 -27.89 -8.92 14.93
N LEU A 793 -27.80 -7.68 15.43
CA LEU A 793 -27.43 -6.48 14.69
C LEU A 793 -26.20 -5.83 15.36
N ASP A 794 -25.04 -6.46 15.15
CA ASP A 794 -23.80 -6.10 15.83
C ASP A 794 -22.96 -5.18 14.94
N GLU A 795 -22.33 -4.16 15.52
CA GLU A 795 -21.52 -3.16 14.80
C GLU A 795 -22.23 -2.55 13.56
N THR A 796 -23.56 -2.53 13.57
CA THR A 796 -24.40 -2.25 12.39
C THR A 796 -25.02 -0.86 12.49
N ILE A 797 -24.92 -0.07 11.41
CA ILE A 797 -25.55 1.25 11.31
C ILE A 797 -27.03 1.08 10.97
N LEU A 798 -27.92 1.55 11.87
CA LEU A 798 -29.38 1.45 11.70
C LEU A 798 -29.98 2.84 11.42
N ASN A 799 -30.27 3.11 10.15
CA ASN A 799 -30.82 4.37 9.67
C ASN A 799 -32.18 4.17 9.00
N ASP A 800 -33.24 4.56 9.70
CA ASP A 800 -34.63 4.37 9.28
C ASP A 800 -35.01 2.90 9.13
N VAL A 801 -34.66 2.10 10.15
CA VAL A 801 -35.01 0.68 10.22
C VAL A 801 -36.34 0.52 10.94
N ARG A 802 -37.24 -0.29 10.37
CA ARG A 802 -38.61 -0.48 10.87
C ARG A 802 -38.94 -1.96 11.03
N PHE A 803 -39.41 -2.33 12.21
CA PHE A 803 -40.02 -3.63 12.49
C PHE A 803 -41.53 -3.43 12.65
N ILE A 804 -42.33 -4.15 11.85
CA ILE A 804 -43.78 -3.93 11.77
C ILE A 804 -44.49 -5.28 11.89
N GLY A 805 -45.25 -5.49 12.97
CA GLY A 805 -46.00 -6.74 13.18
C GLY A 805 -45.11 -7.97 13.36
N CYS A 806 -43.84 -7.80 13.71
CA CYS A 806 -42.88 -8.89 13.89
C CYS A 806 -43.04 -9.59 15.25
N GLU A 807 -42.73 -10.89 15.25
CA GLU A 807 -42.48 -11.68 16.47
C GLU A 807 -41.00 -11.57 16.82
N ILE A 808 -40.70 -11.15 18.05
CA ILE A 808 -39.34 -10.82 18.47
C ILE A 808 -39.02 -11.61 19.73
N TYR A 809 -38.11 -12.56 19.60
CA TYR A 809 -37.52 -13.30 20.71
C TYR A 809 -36.00 -13.18 20.71
N ASN A 810 -35.41 -12.64 21.79
CA ASN A 810 -33.95 -12.56 21.96
C ASN A 810 -33.21 -11.81 20.82
N LEU A 811 -33.62 -10.56 20.55
CA LEU A 811 -33.00 -9.64 19.60
C LEU A 811 -31.83 -8.88 20.26
N GLU A 812 -30.67 -8.84 19.59
CA GLU A 812 -29.48 -8.10 20.06
C GLU A 812 -29.16 -6.93 19.11
N ILE A 813 -28.91 -5.75 19.69
CA ILE A 813 -28.64 -4.50 18.96
C ILE A 813 -27.49 -3.72 19.61
N ASP A 814 -26.48 -3.36 18.81
CA ASP A 814 -25.48 -2.36 19.20
C ASP A 814 -26.08 -0.94 19.16
N ALA A 815 -26.15 -0.30 20.32
CA ALA A 815 -26.68 1.06 20.48
C ALA A 815 -25.84 2.14 19.80
N GLY A 816 -24.54 1.88 19.55
CA GLY A 816 -23.62 2.83 18.93
C GLY A 816 -23.97 3.19 17.48
N GLY A 817 -24.54 2.23 16.74
CA GLY A 817 -24.92 2.37 15.33
C GLY A 817 -26.33 2.92 15.08
N VAL A 818 -27.15 3.10 16.11
CA VAL A 818 -28.56 3.51 15.97
C VAL A 818 -28.67 4.99 15.60
N LYS A 819 -29.20 5.29 14.40
CA LYS A 819 -29.59 6.64 13.96
C LYS A 819 -31.11 6.85 14.06
N LYS A 820 -31.89 5.94 13.47
CA LYS A 820 -33.35 5.96 13.50
C LYS A 820 -33.89 4.54 13.42
N LEU A 821 -34.59 4.11 14.47
CA LEU A 821 -35.11 2.75 14.63
C LEU A 821 -36.51 2.79 15.25
N SER A 822 -37.43 1.98 14.71
CA SER A 822 -38.78 1.87 15.26
C SER A 822 -39.38 0.47 15.20
N PHE A 823 -40.24 0.18 16.18
CA PHE A 823 -41.03 -1.04 16.31
C PHE A 823 -42.51 -0.66 16.34
N GLU A 824 -43.32 -1.31 15.51
CA GLU A 824 -44.75 -1.00 15.36
C GLU A 824 -45.57 -2.28 15.38
N ALA A 825 -46.53 -2.39 16.29
CA ALA A 825 -47.38 -3.57 16.45
C ALA A 825 -46.60 -4.89 16.62
N CYS A 826 -45.36 -4.83 17.09
CA CYS A 826 -44.53 -6.01 17.36
C CYS A 826 -44.89 -6.68 18.68
N ASP A 827 -44.62 -7.98 18.74
CA ASP A 827 -44.67 -8.76 19.98
C ASP A 827 -43.24 -9.04 20.48
N LEU A 828 -42.89 -8.47 21.63
CA LEU A 828 -41.57 -8.55 22.23
C LEU A 828 -41.63 -9.48 23.44
N GLU A 829 -41.14 -10.70 23.27
CA GLU A 829 -41.04 -11.73 24.30
C GLU A 829 -39.57 -12.09 24.55
N SER A 830 -39.11 -12.06 25.80
CA SER A 830 -37.75 -12.34 26.24
C SER A 830 -36.63 -11.44 25.68
N ASN A 831 -35.67 -11.13 26.56
CA ASN A 831 -34.38 -10.44 26.34
C ASN A 831 -34.19 -9.69 25.00
N LEU A 832 -34.87 -8.54 24.80
CA LEU A 832 -34.35 -7.50 23.93
C LEU A 832 -33.08 -6.90 24.58
N ARG A 833 -31.92 -7.12 23.96
CA ARG A 833 -30.65 -6.61 24.45
C ARG A 833 -30.16 -5.49 23.55
N ILE A 834 -30.24 -4.28 24.08
CA ILE A 834 -29.52 -3.13 23.53
C ILE A 834 -28.26 -3.03 24.37
N TYR A 835 -27.07 -3.03 23.76
CA TYR A 835 -25.81 -2.87 24.48
C TYR A 835 -25.03 -1.65 23.95
N GLY A 836 -24.15 -1.08 24.77
CA GLY A 836 -23.47 0.18 24.45
C GLY A 836 -24.29 1.44 24.81
N LYS A 837 -23.79 2.61 24.38
CA LYS A 837 -24.38 3.92 24.73
C LYS A 837 -25.33 4.41 23.64
N LEU A 838 -26.64 4.35 23.91
CA LEU A 838 -27.67 4.85 23.00
C LEU A 838 -27.67 6.39 22.98
N LYS A 839 -27.40 6.99 21.80
CA LYS A 839 -27.42 8.46 21.61
C LYS A 839 -28.74 8.97 21.02
N ASN A 840 -29.38 8.18 20.15
CA ASN A 840 -30.59 8.55 19.42
C ASN A 840 -31.83 7.85 19.97
N LYS A 841 -33.01 8.38 19.62
CA LYS A 841 -34.28 7.81 20.11
C LYS A 841 -34.68 6.54 19.36
N ILE A 842 -35.15 5.54 20.09
CA ILE A 842 -35.86 4.36 19.55
C ILE A 842 -37.34 4.49 19.89
N VAL A 843 -38.21 4.27 18.90
CA VAL A 843 -39.66 4.44 19.05
C VAL A 843 -40.38 3.09 19.00
N PHE A 844 -41.21 2.82 20.00
CA PHE A 844 -42.12 1.67 20.04
C PHE A 844 -43.57 2.17 19.97
N ARG A 845 -44.37 1.60 19.06
CA ARG A 845 -45.78 1.98 18.87
C ARG A 845 -46.67 0.75 18.88
N ASN A 846 -47.72 0.75 19.70
CA ASN A 846 -48.68 -0.36 19.76
C ASN A 846 -48.04 -1.73 20.01
N CYS A 847 -46.85 -1.78 20.63
CA CYS A 847 -46.13 -3.03 20.88
C CYS A 847 -46.64 -3.72 22.14
N SER A 848 -46.63 -5.05 22.11
CA SER A 848 -46.74 -5.92 23.28
C SER A 848 -45.34 -6.20 23.80
N ILE A 849 -45.06 -5.88 25.06
CA ILE A 849 -43.72 -5.97 25.66
C ILE A 849 -43.82 -6.79 26.95
N ASP A 850 -43.05 -7.86 27.09
CA ASP A 850 -43.01 -8.57 28.37
C ASP A 850 -42.30 -7.75 29.48
N LYS A 851 -42.43 -8.21 30.73
CA LYS A 851 -41.85 -7.49 31.89
C LYS A 851 -40.31 -7.37 31.81
N SER A 852 -39.62 -8.42 31.38
CA SER A 852 -38.15 -8.47 31.31
C SER A 852 -37.60 -7.48 30.27
N CYS A 853 -38.20 -7.44 29.09
CA CYS A 853 -37.88 -6.50 28.03
C CYS A 853 -38.15 -5.06 28.47
N LEU A 854 -39.27 -4.81 29.16
CA LEU A 854 -39.57 -3.47 29.67
C LEU A 854 -38.50 -3.00 30.66
N GLU A 855 -38.10 -3.83 31.62
CA GLU A 855 -37.04 -3.49 32.59
C GLU A 855 -35.71 -3.15 31.91
N ASN A 856 -35.33 -3.87 30.84
CA ASN A 856 -34.14 -3.56 30.07
C ASN A 856 -34.26 -2.26 29.28
N LEU A 857 -35.40 -2.00 28.64
CA LEU A 857 -35.65 -0.76 27.89
C LEU A 857 -35.62 0.48 28.78
N LEU A 858 -36.13 0.38 30.01
CA LEU A 858 -36.17 1.49 30.96
C LEU A 858 -34.77 2.01 31.33
N LYS A 859 -33.73 1.18 31.26
CA LYS A 859 -32.32 1.58 31.50
C LYS A 859 -31.81 2.65 30.53
N TYR A 860 -32.46 2.79 29.37
CA TYR A 860 -32.04 3.68 28.29
C TYR A 860 -32.89 4.96 28.19
N LYS A 861 -33.70 5.30 29.20
CA LYS A 861 -34.41 6.59 29.24
C LYS A 861 -33.39 7.77 29.27
N PRO A 862 -33.69 8.90 28.58
CA PRO A 862 -34.92 9.25 27.87
C PRO A 862 -34.96 8.81 26.40
N ASN A 863 -34.00 8.00 25.94
CA ASN A 863 -33.84 7.66 24.52
C ASN A 863 -34.79 6.55 24.04
N ILE A 864 -35.60 5.97 24.92
CA ILE A 864 -36.70 5.07 24.53
C ILE A 864 -38.04 5.81 24.61
N GLN A 865 -38.81 5.78 23.52
CA GLN A 865 -40.17 6.33 23.47
C GLN A 865 -41.19 5.21 23.27
N LEU A 866 -42.10 5.06 24.23
CA LEU A 866 -43.20 4.08 24.19
C LEU A 866 -44.51 4.83 23.89
N GLN A 867 -45.22 4.43 22.84
CA GLN A 867 -46.51 5.02 22.43
C GLN A 867 -47.55 3.91 22.34
N ASN A 868 -48.59 3.95 23.19
CA ASN A 868 -49.65 2.94 23.21
C ASN A 868 -49.15 1.48 23.33
N CYS A 869 -48.03 1.28 24.04
CA CYS A 869 -47.49 -0.06 24.30
C CYS A 869 -48.16 -0.71 25.52
N TYR A 870 -48.20 -2.04 25.53
CA TYR A 870 -48.84 -2.85 26.57
C TYR A 870 -47.83 -3.81 27.19
N THR A 871 -47.90 -4.02 28.50
CA THR A 871 -47.14 -5.08 29.17
C THR A 871 -47.92 -6.37 29.28
N ARG A 872 -47.27 -7.50 29.01
CA ARG A 872 -47.77 -8.83 29.39
C ARG A 872 -47.30 -9.19 30.80
N THR A 873 -48.24 -9.45 31.70
CA THR A 873 -47.97 -10.11 32.98
C THR A 873 -48.47 -11.54 32.91
N TYR A 874 -47.55 -12.51 32.94
CA TYR A 874 -47.92 -13.91 33.12
C TYR A 874 -48.29 -14.12 34.60
N HIS A 875 -49.57 -14.42 34.87
CA HIS A 875 -50.00 -14.84 36.19
C HIS A 875 -50.07 -16.37 36.23
N THR A 876 -49.26 -17.00 37.09
CA THR A 876 -49.47 -18.40 37.48
C THR A 876 -50.70 -18.45 38.39
N ILE A 877 -51.82 -18.97 37.90
CA ILE A 877 -52.97 -19.27 38.77
C ILE A 877 -52.65 -20.58 39.49
N ALA A 878 -52.19 -20.47 40.74
CA ALA A 878 -52.15 -21.64 41.62
C ALA A 878 -53.59 -21.97 42.03
N ASN A 879 -54.22 -22.95 41.36
CA ASN A 879 -55.50 -23.48 41.81
C ASN A 879 -55.28 -24.28 43.10
N SER A 880 -55.57 -23.66 44.24
CA SER A 880 -55.61 -24.33 45.54
C SER A 880 -56.89 -25.17 45.69
N ALA A 881 -57.06 -26.19 44.85
CA ALA A 881 -57.95 -27.34 45.07
C ALA A 881 -58.00 -28.21 43.80
N MET A 882 -57.08 -29.15 43.64
CA MET A 882 -57.37 -30.45 43.02
C MET A 882 -56.19 -31.42 43.24
N THR A 883 -56.51 -32.54 43.86
CA THR A 883 -55.62 -33.68 44.09
C THR A 883 -55.46 -34.50 42.80
N HIS A 884 -54.21 -34.73 42.42
CA HIS A 884 -53.71 -35.72 41.45
C HIS A 884 -54.15 -35.60 39.97
N THR A 885 -53.12 -35.66 39.11
CA THR A 885 -53.07 -35.87 37.65
C THR A 885 -53.38 -34.67 36.74
N ASP A 886 -52.35 -34.32 35.95
CA ASP A 886 -52.28 -33.39 34.81
C ASP A 886 -52.67 -31.92 35.04
N GLU A 887 -51.65 -31.09 35.36
CA GLU A 887 -51.75 -29.63 35.30
C GLU A 887 -51.90 -29.16 33.84
N ALA A 888 -53.13 -28.87 33.43
CA ALA A 888 -53.39 -27.99 32.30
C ALA A 888 -53.10 -26.54 32.73
N ILE A 889 -51.95 -26.00 32.32
CA ILE A 889 -51.63 -24.57 32.48
C ILE A 889 -52.55 -23.76 31.57
N VAL A 890 -53.58 -23.14 32.15
CA VAL A 890 -54.40 -22.15 31.46
C VAL A 890 -53.71 -20.79 31.59
N TRP A 891 -53.17 -20.29 30.47
CA TRP A 891 -52.52 -18.99 30.36
C TRP A 891 -53.58 -17.90 30.15
N ASP A 892 -53.89 -17.11 31.18
CA ASP A 892 -54.77 -15.94 31.03
C ASP A 892 -53.95 -14.70 30.63
N ARG A 893 -54.31 -14.09 29.48
CA ARG A 893 -53.61 -12.91 28.93
C ARG A 893 -54.26 -11.63 29.46
N LYS A 894 -53.68 -10.99 30.49
CA LYS A 894 -54.00 -9.60 30.86
C LYS A 894 -52.97 -8.64 30.25
N GLN A 895 -53.46 -7.65 29.48
CA GLN A 895 -52.66 -6.56 28.93
C GLN A 895 -52.89 -5.28 29.75
N THR A 896 -51.81 -4.66 30.22
CA THR A 896 -51.87 -3.37 30.96
C THR A 896 -51.15 -2.30 30.14
N GLN A 897 -51.74 -1.11 29.98
CA GLN A 897 -51.11 -0.02 29.22
C GLN A 897 -49.93 0.57 30.01
N ILE A 898 -48.76 0.71 29.37
CA ILE A 898 -47.50 1.09 30.05
C ILE A 898 -47.56 2.49 30.69
N HIS A 899 -48.46 3.37 30.23
CA HIS A 899 -48.65 4.70 30.84
C HIS A 899 -49.02 4.65 32.33
N GLN A 900 -49.62 3.56 32.82
CA GLN A 900 -49.96 3.38 34.24
C GLN A 900 -48.76 2.97 35.12
N ILE A 901 -47.69 2.41 34.54
CA ILE A 901 -46.55 1.86 35.31
C ILE A 901 -45.53 2.97 35.66
N GLY A 902 -45.52 4.07 34.90
CA GLY A 902 -44.54 5.16 35.08
C GLY A 902 -44.76 6.10 36.27
N GLN A 903 -45.76 5.83 37.13
CA GLN A 903 -45.95 6.57 38.39
C GLN A 903 -45.46 5.81 39.63
N ASP A 904 -45.21 4.49 39.54
CA ASP A 904 -44.84 3.63 40.67
C ASP A 904 -43.42 2.99 40.54
N LEU A 905 -42.61 3.43 39.57
CA LEU A 905 -41.17 3.11 39.39
C LEU A 905 -40.38 4.40 39.29
#